data_AF-A0A2E4RR73-F1
#
_entry.id   AF-A0A2E4RR73-F1
#
_cell.length_a   1.000
_cell.length_b   1.000
_cell.length_c   1.000
_cell.angle_alpha   90.00
_cell.angle_beta   90.00
_cell.angle_gamma   90.00
#
_symmetry.space_group_name_H-M   'P 1'
#
loop_
_entity.id
_entity.type
_entity.pdbx_description
1 polymer ?
#
loop_
_entity_poly.entity_id
_entity_poly.type
_entity_poly.pdbx_seq_one_letter_code
_entity_poly.pdbx_strand_id
1 'polypeptide(L)'
;MGVLGVSCTSASIPDETDSGTDLPADQVEQGLSEDGEMAGETPGESQASSGGFSVDGEPIVVVSDNVDCVISPPVTVEPADLPSIADVHRGIGMNVPKLNPEHCYLFSAEIPDDLRRYHADVHQKLIDYVGGYDRYAHITYELEGDNAEALEVLDQLGYFYDNDGQPVEPSIDLVFDRRSCLGGFGRDGRFDGYNEFSFCNQPNPLTDPHWEWDRENFGTDVFMYMTINGWVHEYYHHVQRAHTLGRSLGMPADCCGGWNHTGSPAWFVEGQAQVFPTLFLRDVFDDLQITKDLGLEGTCAGDPRLTGNGPDNPLWERVASQTNCNMTQKFESASRVIRGEGDEWDECSGFSALDEMRETWTCTGHMEILNFYLAYLTSFETLFVGLHEDVWALGFDGALEKHFGLTKDELYEQFNQFMRDNPTPPEDFFPTERLDELVDFWGIKSGVGGPDGEMAESANESASGPDIEPSTSPTAARTPGISILAASSVDDETLEYLKTYIDQSIEYFFSDPRLIQDNLYPIIVLQYDRNNLETIYDLEDDYCSLMSTFAPDTFFNSRCNPSNRGDCADNICLLTSDGEPVGSSISGTPGTSCCYLFISDSFDANDRTSLASVTLHEMFHIFQISNYVDYETQSIINDADYISGMISGDGTEHKPWWMEGTAVYFSHLYYSRATGDFEHLNNQMEQGLYTPYGPSGEDIIDRYLNGPDLYNVTWESDWAVGYQVGAWFAAYVAHHEGEQAVIDFWINTQTGIRFPENFEQTFGADYRAYVDEFEEFIRTSDRSEVMGILPAS
;
A
#
# COMPACT_ATOMS: atom_id res chain seq x y z
N MET A 1 19.73 9.36 -25.80
CA MET A 1 20.77 8.82 -24.89
C MET A 1 20.10 8.66 -23.54
N GLY A 2 19.56 7.47 -23.28
CA GLY A 2 18.75 7.19 -22.09
C GLY A 2 19.62 7.06 -20.85
N VAL A 3 19.24 7.76 -19.80
CA VAL A 3 19.74 7.58 -18.43
C VAL A 3 19.10 6.28 -17.92
N LEU A 4 19.86 5.19 -17.92
CA LEU A 4 19.47 3.94 -17.27
C LEU A 4 19.90 4.04 -15.81
N GLY A 5 19.00 4.53 -14.96
CA GLY A 5 19.05 4.22 -13.53
C GLY A 5 18.77 2.72 -13.38
N VAL A 6 19.61 2.05 -12.61
CA VAL A 6 19.49 0.62 -12.29
C VAL A 6 18.22 0.43 -11.48
N SER A 7 17.13 0.02 -12.13
CA SER A 7 15.93 -0.50 -11.46
C SER A 7 15.94 -2.01 -11.64
N CYS A 8 16.21 -2.73 -10.54
CA CYS A 8 16.14 -4.19 -10.49
C CYS A 8 14.67 -4.62 -10.57
N THR A 9 14.22 -5.02 -11.76
CA THR A 9 12.87 -5.59 -11.97
C THR A 9 12.90 -7.12 -11.86
N SER A 10 11.94 -7.65 -11.10
CA SER A 10 11.67 -9.06 -10.79
C SER A 10 11.29 -9.89 -12.02
N ALA A 11 11.85 -11.11 -12.14
CA ALA A 11 11.49 -12.07 -13.18
C ALA A 11 11.14 -13.45 -12.59
N SER A 12 9.99 -13.96 -13.03
CA SER A 12 9.33 -15.24 -12.67
C SER A 12 10.07 -16.48 -13.21
N ILE A 13 10.00 -17.58 -12.45
CA ILE A 13 10.62 -18.90 -12.75
C ILE A 13 9.59 -19.87 -13.38
N PRO A 14 9.98 -20.74 -14.34
CA PRO A 14 9.25 -21.95 -14.68
C PRO A 14 9.83 -23.22 -14.01
N ASP A 15 8.89 -24.04 -13.58
CA ASP A 15 8.94 -25.34 -12.87
C ASP A 15 9.61 -26.48 -13.67
N GLU A 16 10.34 -27.41 -13.01
CA GLU A 16 10.32 -28.87 -13.27
C GLU A 16 11.27 -29.70 -12.33
N THR A 17 10.65 -30.35 -11.35
CA THR A 17 10.73 -31.78 -10.93
C THR A 17 12.04 -32.61 -10.85
N ASP A 18 12.24 -33.14 -9.63
CA ASP A 18 12.44 -34.56 -9.24
C ASP A 18 13.84 -35.23 -9.38
N SER A 19 14.49 -35.52 -8.24
CA SER A 19 14.60 -36.89 -7.66
C SER A 19 15.87 -37.14 -6.82
N GLY A 20 15.67 -37.56 -5.56
CA GLY A 20 16.26 -38.82 -5.05
C GLY A 20 17.60 -38.83 -4.30
N THR A 21 17.46 -39.08 -2.98
CA THR A 21 18.18 -40.09 -2.15
C THR A 21 19.49 -39.79 -1.40
N ASP A 22 19.34 -39.86 -0.06
CA ASP A 22 20.15 -40.54 0.97
C ASP A 22 21.60 -40.08 1.33
N LEU A 23 21.68 -39.43 2.50
CA LEU A 23 22.53 -39.66 3.70
C LEU A 23 23.67 -40.73 3.63
N PRO A 24 24.76 -40.68 4.46
CA PRO A 24 24.85 -40.02 5.78
C PRO A 24 26.20 -39.36 6.18
N ALA A 25 26.09 -38.52 7.22
CA ALA A 25 26.96 -38.33 8.40
C ALA A 25 28.46 -38.70 8.34
N ASP A 26 29.31 -37.74 8.76
CA ASP A 26 30.25 -38.01 9.85
C ASP A 26 30.65 -36.73 10.60
N GLN A 27 30.60 -36.86 11.92
CA GLN A 27 31.00 -35.89 12.94
C GLN A 27 32.53 -35.83 13.05
N VAL A 28 33.10 -34.63 13.26
CA VAL A 28 34.31 -34.49 14.09
C VAL A 28 34.26 -33.18 14.88
N GLU A 29 34.10 -33.33 16.20
CA GLU A 29 34.39 -32.34 17.24
C GLU A 29 35.89 -31.99 17.28
N GLN A 30 36.19 -30.70 17.49
CA GLN A 30 37.27 -30.14 18.33
C GLN A 30 37.23 -28.61 18.15
N GLY A 31 37.12 -27.74 19.15
CA GLY A 31 37.46 -27.86 20.55
C GLY A 31 38.44 -26.73 20.92
N LEU A 32 37.88 -25.65 21.48
CA LEU A 32 38.45 -24.73 22.49
C LEU A 32 39.68 -23.88 22.12
N SER A 33 39.54 -22.55 22.25
CA SER A 33 40.24 -21.79 23.31
C SER A 33 39.79 -20.33 23.38
N GLU A 34 39.26 -19.96 24.54
CA GLU A 34 39.09 -18.58 25.05
C GLU A 34 40.45 -17.88 25.23
N ASP A 35 40.47 -16.56 25.07
CA ASP A 35 40.96 -15.61 26.08
C ASP A 35 41.05 -14.18 25.51
N GLY A 36 40.50 -13.18 26.23
CA GLY A 36 41.06 -11.82 26.22
C GLY A 36 40.10 -10.63 26.28
N GLU A 37 39.35 -10.46 27.37
CA GLU A 37 38.68 -9.20 27.73
C GLU A 37 39.65 -8.00 27.85
N MET A 38 39.25 -6.84 27.32
CA MET A 38 39.73 -5.53 27.74
C MET A 38 38.57 -4.53 27.73
N ALA A 39 38.17 -4.12 28.93
CA ALA A 39 37.04 -3.23 29.22
C ALA A 39 37.25 -1.79 28.72
N GLY A 40 36.18 -1.20 28.19
CA GLY A 40 36.06 0.22 27.84
C GLY A 40 34.61 0.71 27.94
N GLU A 41 34.29 1.33 29.07
CA GLU A 41 33.21 2.30 29.39
C GLU A 41 31.91 2.33 28.56
N THR A 42 30.85 1.80 29.17
CA THR A 42 29.42 1.87 28.78
C THR A 42 28.83 3.27 28.98
N PRO A 43 28.06 3.81 28.00
CA PRO A 43 27.06 4.83 28.25
C PRO A 43 25.65 4.21 28.26
N GLY A 44 25.09 4.08 29.47
CA GLY A 44 23.66 4.05 29.83
C GLY A 44 22.64 3.35 28.92
N GLU A 45 22.23 2.15 29.33
CA GLU A 45 20.95 1.52 28.97
C GLU A 45 19.78 2.51 29.14
N SER A 46 19.14 2.89 28.04
CA SER A 46 17.78 3.44 28.08
C SER A 46 16.81 2.29 27.83
N GLN A 47 16.28 1.70 28.90
CA GLN A 47 15.04 0.94 28.81
C GLN A 47 13.94 1.90 28.31
N ALA A 48 13.59 1.80 27.03
CA ALA A 48 12.43 2.47 26.47
C ALA A 48 11.16 1.74 26.95
N SER A 49 10.82 1.84 28.23
CA SER A 49 9.51 1.45 28.73
C SER A 49 8.57 2.66 28.65
N SER A 50 8.06 2.96 27.46
CA SER A 50 7.01 3.94 27.28
C SER A 50 5.96 3.43 26.29
N GLY A 51 4.86 2.91 26.84
CA GLY A 51 3.62 2.61 26.11
C GLY A 51 3.60 1.28 25.36
N GLY A 52 2.95 0.24 25.91
CA GLY A 52 2.48 -0.94 25.16
C GLY A 52 3.52 -1.93 24.59
N PHE A 53 4.80 -1.56 24.47
CA PHE A 53 5.86 -2.42 23.91
C PHE A 53 7.13 -2.46 24.78
N SER A 54 7.96 -3.49 24.57
CA SER A 54 9.31 -3.63 25.14
C SER A 54 10.30 -4.11 24.09
N VAL A 55 11.58 -3.80 24.33
CA VAL A 55 12.72 -4.37 23.61
C VAL A 55 13.61 -4.98 24.68
N ASP A 56 13.51 -6.30 24.84
CA ASP A 56 14.19 -7.03 25.91
C ASP A 56 15.38 -7.83 25.35
N GLY A 57 16.58 -7.47 25.79
CA GLY A 57 17.82 -8.13 25.39
C GLY A 57 18.94 -7.14 25.07
N GLU A 58 20.13 -7.65 24.88
CA GLU A 58 21.26 -6.87 24.37
C GLU A 58 21.39 -7.09 22.85
N PRO A 59 21.73 -6.05 22.07
CA PRO A 59 22.06 -6.23 20.66
C PRO A 59 23.19 -7.24 20.47
N ILE A 60 23.05 -8.10 19.46
CA ILE A 60 24.08 -9.04 19.05
C ILE A 60 24.96 -8.33 18.02
N VAL A 61 26.27 -8.34 18.24
CA VAL A 61 27.25 -7.76 17.32
C VAL A 61 28.08 -8.89 16.73
N VAL A 62 28.02 -9.05 15.41
CA VAL A 62 28.77 -10.05 14.64
C VAL A 62 29.72 -9.30 13.71
N VAL A 63 31.03 -9.47 13.91
CA VAL A 63 32.07 -8.80 13.12
C VAL A 63 33.16 -9.79 12.72
N SER A 64 33.46 -9.83 11.43
CA SER A 64 34.54 -10.61 10.81
C SER A 64 35.07 -9.89 9.56
N ASP A 65 35.86 -10.59 8.74
CA ASP A 65 36.31 -10.07 7.44
C ASP A 65 35.17 -9.97 6.41
N ASN A 66 34.08 -10.73 6.59
CA ASN A 66 32.96 -10.85 5.64
C ASN A 66 31.62 -10.37 6.20
N VAL A 67 31.54 -10.09 7.50
CA VAL A 67 30.32 -9.65 8.17
C VAL A 67 30.61 -8.45 9.06
N ASP A 68 29.76 -7.44 8.98
CA ASP A 68 29.66 -6.34 9.94
C ASP A 68 28.19 -6.09 10.23
N CYS A 69 27.69 -6.63 11.35
CA CYS A 69 26.27 -6.67 11.64
C CYS A 69 25.96 -6.42 13.11
N VAL A 70 24.98 -5.55 13.32
CA VAL A 70 24.33 -5.30 14.60
C VAL A 70 22.89 -5.77 14.50
N ILE A 71 22.46 -6.65 15.40
CA ILE A 71 21.11 -7.22 15.43
C ILE A 71 20.45 -6.83 16.75
N SER A 72 19.45 -5.96 16.70
CA SER A 72 18.68 -5.59 17.88
C SER A 72 17.70 -6.69 18.28
N PRO A 73 17.40 -6.83 19.59
CA PRO A 73 16.33 -7.70 20.05
C PRO A 73 14.99 -7.36 19.39
N PRO A 74 14.09 -8.34 19.21
CA PRO A 74 12.79 -8.07 18.65
C PRO A 74 11.98 -7.17 19.59
N VAL A 75 11.17 -6.29 18.98
CA VAL A 75 10.13 -5.56 19.68
C VAL A 75 9.03 -6.56 20.04
N THR A 76 8.67 -6.61 21.31
CA THR A 76 7.53 -7.36 21.82
C THR A 76 6.42 -6.41 22.22
N VAL A 77 5.21 -6.70 21.76
CA VAL A 77 4.03 -5.87 22.01
C VAL A 77 3.01 -6.69 22.79
N GLU A 78 2.45 -6.10 23.86
CA GLU A 78 1.44 -6.77 24.68
C GLU A 78 0.04 -6.63 24.04
N PRO A 79 -0.71 -7.72 23.80
CA PRO A 79 -1.97 -7.71 23.04
C PRO A 79 -3.08 -6.82 23.61
N ALA A 80 -3.01 -6.49 24.91
CA ALA A 80 -4.06 -5.73 25.60
C ALA A 80 -4.00 -4.22 25.31
N ASP A 81 -2.88 -3.71 24.78
CA ASP A 81 -2.64 -2.28 24.50
C ASP A 81 -1.73 -2.14 23.27
N LEU A 82 -2.18 -2.59 22.09
CA LEU A 82 -1.41 -2.48 20.84
C LEU A 82 -1.09 -1.00 20.53
N PRO A 83 0.17 -0.56 20.70
CA PRO A 83 0.59 0.80 20.36
C PRO A 83 0.60 0.96 18.84
N SER A 84 0.40 2.19 18.36
CA SER A 84 0.51 2.44 16.92
C SER A 84 1.95 2.14 16.43
N ILE A 85 2.10 1.65 15.20
CA ILE A 85 3.42 1.41 14.58
C ILE A 85 4.29 2.67 14.66
N ALA A 86 3.69 3.84 14.42
CA ALA A 86 4.36 5.12 14.50
C ALA A 86 4.89 5.43 15.91
N ASP A 87 4.15 5.11 16.97
CA ASP A 87 4.60 5.31 18.35
C ASP A 87 5.74 4.36 18.72
N VAL A 88 5.67 3.10 18.26
CA VAL A 88 6.76 2.14 18.43
C VAL A 88 8.01 2.63 17.71
N HIS A 89 7.91 2.96 16.42
CA HIS A 89 9.02 3.42 15.58
C HIS A 89 9.69 4.66 16.19
N ARG A 90 8.91 5.64 16.66
CA ARG A 90 9.45 6.80 17.37
C ARG A 90 10.10 6.41 18.69
N GLY A 91 9.47 5.53 19.46
CA GLY A 91 9.93 5.12 20.78
C GLY A 91 11.25 4.35 20.76
N ILE A 92 11.50 3.54 19.72
CA ILE A 92 12.79 2.86 19.49
C ILE A 92 13.76 3.69 18.62
N GLY A 93 13.31 4.85 18.12
CA GLY A 93 14.12 5.75 17.31
C GLY A 93 14.46 5.23 15.91
N MET A 94 13.53 4.52 15.25
CA MET A 94 13.67 4.12 13.84
C MET A 94 13.76 5.33 12.90
N ASN A 95 13.14 6.46 13.27
CA ASN A 95 13.11 7.69 12.48
C ASN A 95 14.15 8.72 12.92
N VAL A 96 15.17 8.31 13.70
CA VAL A 96 16.19 9.20 14.27
C VAL A 96 17.55 8.84 13.68
N PRO A 97 18.28 9.80 13.08
CA PRO A 97 19.60 9.56 12.53
C PRO A 97 20.64 9.24 13.62
N LYS A 98 21.48 8.24 13.36
CA LYS A 98 22.44 7.65 14.29
C LYS A 98 23.84 7.56 13.66
N LEU A 99 24.88 7.72 14.47
CA LEU A 99 26.27 7.46 14.04
C LEU A 99 26.61 5.97 14.03
N ASN A 100 25.93 5.18 14.87
CA ASN A 100 26.11 3.73 14.98
C ASN A 100 24.73 3.06 14.82
N PRO A 101 24.18 3.02 13.59
CA PRO A 101 22.88 2.41 13.33
C PRO A 101 22.94 0.87 13.40
N GLU A 102 21.77 0.25 13.54
CA GLU A 102 21.58 -1.19 13.36
C GLU A 102 21.67 -1.56 11.88
N HIS A 103 22.89 -1.68 11.36
CA HIS A 103 23.15 -2.13 10.00
C HIS A 103 23.74 -3.54 9.98
N CYS A 104 23.49 -4.28 8.90
CA CYS A 104 24.07 -5.59 8.64
C CYS A 104 24.60 -5.70 7.21
N TYR A 105 25.93 -5.72 7.07
CA TYR A 105 26.65 -5.89 5.82
C TYR A 105 27.24 -7.29 5.75
N LEU A 106 26.84 -8.05 4.74
CA LEU A 106 27.14 -9.47 4.60
C LEU A 106 27.79 -9.74 3.25
N PHE A 107 28.89 -10.49 3.23
CA PHE A 107 29.64 -10.82 2.02
C PHE A 107 29.93 -12.32 1.94
N SER A 108 29.92 -12.91 0.74
CA SER A 108 30.62 -14.20 0.56
C SER A 108 32.12 -14.01 0.76
N ALA A 109 32.83 -15.07 1.15
CA ALA A 109 34.28 -15.02 1.36
C ALA A 109 35.06 -14.60 0.09
N GLU A 110 34.53 -14.93 -1.09
CA GLU A 110 35.14 -14.68 -2.40
C GLU A 110 35.05 -13.23 -2.87
N ILE A 111 34.21 -12.41 -2.21
CA ILE A 111 34.08 -11.00 -2.57
C ILE A 111 35.46 -10.32 -2.42
N PRO A 112 35.93 -9.53 -3.40
CA PRO A 112 37.24 -8.89 -3.31
C PRO A 112 37.33 -7.88 -2.16
N ASP A 113 38.49 -7.82 -1.50
CA ASP A 113 38.77 -6.84 -0.42
C ASP A 113 38.51 -5.39 -0.84
N ASP A 114 38.85 -5.04 -2.09
CA ASP A 114 38.61 -3.71 -2.61
C ASP A 114 37.12 -3.39 -2.71
N LEU A 115 36.28 -4.36 -3.09
CA LEU A 115 34.83 -4.16 -3.17
C LEU A 115 34.22 -3.96 -1.77
N ARG A 116 34.61 -4.78 -0.79
CA ARG A 116 34.22 -4.61 0.62
C ARG A 116 34.66 -3.25 1.15
N ARG A 117 35.91 -2.85 0.87
CA ARG A 117 36.47 -1.57 1.29
C ARG A 117 35.73 -0.38 0.69
N TYR A 118 35.37 -0.42 -0.59
CA TYR A 118 34.61 0.65 -1.24
C TYR A 118 33.17 0.71 -0.72
N HIS A 119 32.54 -0.44 -0.49
CA HIS A 119 31.22 -0.52 0.11
C HIS A 119 31.21 0.13 1.51
N ALA A 120 32.15 -0.25 2.37
CA ALA A 120 32.29 0.31 3.72
C ALA A 120 32.60 1.82 3.69
N ASP A 121 33.48 2.29 2.80
CA ASP A 121 33.80 3.72 2.67
C ASP A 121 32.57 4.53 2.22
N VAL A 122 31.78 4.03 1.27
CA VAL A 122 30.55 4.71 0.80
C VAL A 122 29.49 4.76 1.90
N HIS A 123 29.20 3.64 2.55
CA HIS A 123 28.17 3.59 3.59
C HIS A 123 28.56 4.39 4.83
N GLN A 124 29.84 4.39 5.23
CA GLN A 124 30.28 5.27 6.32
C GLN A 124 30.08 6.75 5.97
N LYS A 125 30.38 7.15 4.73
CA LYS A 125 30.11 8.53 4.29
C LYS A 125 28.61 8.84 4.25
N LEU A 126 27.75 7.89 3.87
CA LEU A 126 26.30 8.07 3.94
C LEU A 126 25.85 8.32 5.38
N ILE A 127 26.30 7.48 6.31
CA ILE A 127 25.99 7.62 7.75
C ILE A 127 26.45 8.98 8.28
N ASP A 128 27.68 9.40 7.95
CA ASP A 128 28.22 10.69 8.39
C ASP A 128 27.44 11.89 7.79
N TYR A 129 26.88 11.73 6.59
CA TYR A 129 26.27 12.81 5.81
C TYR A 129 24.78 12.98 6.11
N VAL A 130 23.97 11.92 5.98
CA VAL A 130 22.50 11.95 6.13
C VAL A 130 22.03 11.24 7.41
N GLY A 131 22.94 10.60 8.14
CA GLY A 131 22.62 9.78 9.30
C GLY A 131 22.40 8.30 8.97
N GLY A 132 22.74 7.46 9.94
CA GLY A 132 22.40 6.04 10.01
C GLY A 132 20.95 5.83 10.48
N TYR A 133 20.19 4.97 9.82
CA TYR A 133 18.85 4.56 10.27
C TYR A 133 18.83 3.05 10.52
N ASP A 134 18.17 2.62 11.59
CA ASP A 134 18.24 1.22 12.02
C ASP A 134 17.54 0.26 11.04
N ARG A 135 17.96 -1.00 11.08
CA ARG A 135 17.40 -2.15 10.36
C ARG A 135 17.58 -2.08 8.85
N TYR A 136 18.80 -1.73 8.44
CA TYR A 136 19.27 -1.84 7.06
C TYR A 136 20.21 -3.03 6.91
N ALA A 137 19.81 -4.02 6.10
CA ALA A 137 20.62 -5.17 5.76
C ALA A 137 21.02 -5.13 4.28
N HIS A 138 22.25 -5.52 3.97
CA HIS A 138 22.76 -5.61 2.61
C HIS A 138 23.69 -6.82 2.49
N ILE A 139 23.34 -7.76 1.61
CA ILE A 139 24.19 -8.91 1.27
C ILE A 139 24.73 -8.78 -0.17
N THR A 140 26.02 -9.05 -0.34
CA THR A 140 26.66 -9.23 -1.65
C THR A 140 27.30 -10.62 -1.74
N TYR A 141 26.90 -11.44 -2.71
CA TYR A 141 27.28 -12.86 -2.70
C TYR A 141 27.62 -13.48 -4.06
N GLU A 142 28.32 -14.61 -4.00
CA GLU A 142 28.55 -15.54 -5.10
C GLU A 142 27.71 -16.80 -4.90
N LEU A 143 26.98 -17.25 -5.94
CA LEU A 143 26.14 -18.46 -5.87
C LEU A 143 26.93 -19.72 -5.50
N GLU A 144 28.13 -19.86 -6.08
CA GLU A 144 29.02 -21.01 -5.88
C GLU A 144 30.10 -20.73 -4.81
N GLY A 145 29.96 -19.63 -4.07
CA GLY A 145 30.92 -19.19 -3.04
C GLY A 145 30.65 -19.74 -1.64
N ASP A 146 31.56 -19.47 -0.71
CA ASP A 146 31.36 -19.71 0.71
C ASP A 146 30.48 -18.61 1.32
N ASN A 147 29.23 -18.99 1.58
CA ASN A 147 28.19 -18.13 2.13
C ASN A 147 27.85 -18.48 3.59
N ALA A 148 28.56 -19.42 4.22
CA ALA A 148 28.13 -20.00 5.48
C ALA A 148 27.91 -18.95 6.58
N GLU A 149 28.83 -18.00 6.70
CA GLU A 149 28.77 -16.93 7.70
C GLU A 149 27.62 -15.94 7.43
N ALA A 150 27.43 -15.54 6.17
CA ALA A 150 26.34 -14.65 5.78
C ALA A 150 24.96 -15.31 6.00
N LEU A 151 24.83 -16.60 5.67
CA LEU A 151 23.60 -17.36 5.90
C LEU A 151 23.31 -17.55 7.39
N GLU A 152 24.32 -17.80 8.23
CA GLU A 152 24.14 -17.88 9.69
C GLU A 152 23.60 -16.57 10.27
N VAL A 153 24.09 -15.43 9.78
CA VAL A 153 23.62 -14.12 10.23
C VAL A 153 22.21 -13.80 9.72
N LEU A 154 21.89 -14.14 8.46
CA LEU A 154 20.52 -14.02 7.94
C LEU A 154 19.52 -14.89 8.71
N ASP A 155 19.94 -16.07 9.17
CA ASP A 155 19.13 -16.94 10.03
C ASP A 155 18.88 -16.29 11.40
N GLN A 156 19.90 -15.68 12.00
CA GLN A 156 19.75 -14.89 13.24
C GLN A 156 18.84 -13.67 13.07
N LEU A 157 18.78 -13.09 11.87
CA LEU A 157 17.85 -12.00 11.54
C LEU A 157 16.41 -12.49 11.32
N GLY A 158 16.18 -13.80 11.18
CA GLY A 158 14.88 -14.41 10.96
C GLY A 158 14.42 -14.39 9.49
N TYR A 159 15.34 -14.45 8.53
CA TYR A 159 15.05 -14.32 7.09
C TYR A 159 14.43 -15.58 6.45
N PHE A 160 14.76 -16.77 6.94
CA PHE A 160 14.47 -18.03 6.25
C PHE A 160 13.09 -18.60 6.55
N TYR A 161 12.08 -17.99 5.93
CA TYR A 161 10.67 -18.41 6.00
C TYR A 161 10.04 -18.43 4.61
N ASP A 162 9.16 -19.38 4.32
CA ASP A 162 8.37 -19.42 3.09
C ASP A 162 7.17 -18.46 3.14
N ASN A 163 6.39 -18.43 2.05
CA ASN A 163 5.24 -17.53 1.93
C ASN A 163 4.07 -17.92 2.85
N ASP A 164 4.07 -19.13 3.40
CA ASP A 164 3.10 -19.61 4.40
C ASP A 164 3.60 -19.36 5.84
N GLY A 165 4.70 -18.61 5.99
CA GLY A 165 5.33 -18.30 7.28
C GLY A 165 5.96 -19.52 7.95
N GLN A 166 6.28 -20.58 7.22
CA GLN A 166 6.98 -21.74 7.76
C GLN A 166 8.49 -21.57 7.65
N PRO A 167 9.26 -21.96 8.69
CA PRO A 167 10.71 -21.96 8.61
C PRO A 167 11.21 -22.86 7.48
N VAL A 168 12.21 -22.39 6.74
CA VAL A 168 12.89 -23.15 5.69
C VAL A 168 14.38 -23.22 5.96
N GLU A 169 15.07 -24.21 5.37
CA GLU A 169 16.51 -24.38 5.55
C GLU A 169 17.28 -23.19 4.93
N PRO A 170 18.24 -22.58 5.67
CA PRO A 170 19.11 -21.53 5.13
C PRO A 170 19.84 -21.98 3.87
N SER A 171 19.68 -21.22 2.79
CA SER A 171 20.35 -21.51 1.52
C SER A 171 20.59 -20.25 0.70
N ILE A 172 21.69 -20.24 -0.04
CA ILE A 172 21.99 -19.14 -0.96
C ILE A 172 21.04 -19.12 -2.17
N ASP A 173 20.51 -20.27 -2.57
CA ASP A 173 19.53 -20.37 -3.66
C ASP A 173 18.24 -19.62 -3.31
N LEU A 174 17.75 -19.75 -2.07
CA LEU A 174 16.58 -19.00 -1.61
C LEU A 174 16.84 -17.48 -1.56
N VAL A 175 18.04 -17.08 -1.13
CA VAL A 175 18.47 -15.68 -1.19
C VAL A 175 18.47 -15.23 -2.66
N PHE A 176 19.06 -16.00 -3.57
CA PHE A 176 19.11 -15.67 -4.99
C PHE A 176 17.75 -15.56 -5.68
N ASP A 177 16.82 -16.44 -5.36
CA ASP A 177 15.47 -16.43 -5.90
C ASP A 177 14.67 -15.21 -5.43
N ARG A 178 15.04 -14.64 -4.28
CA ARG A 178 14.45 -13.42 -3.69
C ARG A 178 15.25 -12.15 -3.93
N ARG A 179 16.20 -12.16 -4.87
CA ARG A 179 17.05 -11.00 -5.18
C ARG A 179 16.22 -9.75 -5.51
N SER A 180 16.47 -8.69 -4.77
CA SER A 180 15.83 -7.38 -4.88
C SER A 180 16.61 -6.38 -4.01
N CYS A 181 16.50 -5.08 -4.26
CA CYS A 181 16.88 -4.08 -3.27
C CYS A 181 15.62 -3.52 -2.61
N LEU A 182 15.67 -3.34 -1.29
CA LEU A 182 14.60 -2.81 -0.46
C LEU A 182 13.27 -3.57 -0.50
N GLY A 183 13.24 -4.81 -1.01
CA GLY A 183 12.09 -5.70 -0.85
C GLY A 183 11.78 -5.98 0.62
N GLY A 184 12.80 -5.90 1.47
CA GLY A 184 12.68 -6.05 2.92
C GLY A 184 12.33 -7.46 3.36
N PHE A 185 12.27 -7.68 4.66
CA PHE A 185 11.72 -8.90 5.25
C PHE A 185 11.26 -8.64 6.69
N GLY A 186 10.22 -9.35 7.09
CA GLY A 186 9.79 -9.45 8.48
C GLY A 186 10.60 -10.51 9.22
N ARG A 187 11.06 -10.20 10.43
CA ARG A 187 11.71 -11.18 11.31
C ARG A 187 10.75 -12.36 11.55
N ASP A 188 11.28 -13.56 11.41
CA ASP A 188 10.54 -14.81 11.56
C ASP A 188 9.33 -14.94 10.63
N GLY A 189 9.39 -14.30 9.46
CA GLY A 189 8.29 -14.26 8.48
C GLY A 189 7.10 -13.39 8.89
N ARG A 190 7.25 -12.50 9.89
CA ARG A 190 6.17 -11.65 10.41
C ARG A 190 6.27 -10.22 9.90
N PHE A 191 5.29 -9.80 9.11
CA PHE A 191 5.13 -8.44 8.60
C PHE A 191 4.11 -7.67 9.46
N ASP A 192 4.42 -7.51 10.74
CA ASP A 192 3.57 -6.83 11.72
C ASP A 192 3.88 -5.33 11.84
N GLY A 193 4.78 -4.79 11.01
CA GLY A 193 5.27 -3.42 11.05
C GLY A 193 6.27 -3.13 12.18
N TYR A 194 6.48 -4.03 13.14
CA TYR A 194 7.33 -3.77 14.32
C TYR A 194 8.74 -4.33 14.19
N ASN A 195 8.95 -5.40 13.42
CA ASN A 195 10.22 -6.16 13.35
C ASN A 195 10.72 -6.38 11.92
N GLU A 196 10.51 -5.40 11.04
CA GLU A 196 10.90 -5.48 9.64
C GLU A 196 12.25 -4.80 9.36
N PHE A 197 12.96 -5.33 8.35
CA PHE A 197 14.23 -4.84 7.86
C PHE A 197 14.10 -4.34 6.43
N SER A 198 14.76 -3.23 6.10
CA SER A 198 15.08 -2.89 4.71
C SER A 198 16.23 -3.77 4.25
N PHE A 199 16.05 -4.51 3.15
CA PHE A 199 17.02 -5.52 2.73
C PHE A 199 17.42 -5.37 1.27
N CYS A 200 18.72 -5.21 1.03
CA CYS A 200 19.34 -5.24 -0.28
C CYS A 200 20.05 -6.57 -0.51
N ASN A 201 19.48 -7.37 -1.40
CA ASN A 201 19.90 -8.71 -1.73
C ASN A 201 20.48 -8.73 -3.14
N GLN A 202 21.81 -8.62 -3.22
CA GLN A 202 22.51 -8.34 -4.46
C GLN A 202 23.53 -9.45 -4.78
N PRO A 203 23.41 -10.16 -5.91
CA PRO A 203 24.51 -10.97 -6.43
C PRO A 203 25.75 -10.09 -6.69
N ASN A 204 26.95 -10.66 -6.66
CA ASN A 204 28.18 -9.90 -6.85
C ASN A 204 28.14 -9.12 -8.19
N PRO A 205 28.11 -7.78 -8.16
CA PRO A 205 27.94 -6.98 -9.36
C PRO A 205 29.09 -7.16 -10.36
N LEU A 206 30.26 -7.60 -9.90
CA LEU A 206 31.44 -7.81 -10.75
C LEU A 206 31.43 -9.12 -11.54
N THR A 207 30.62 -10.09 -11.14
CA THR A 207 30.60 -11.44 -11.71
C THR A 207 29.22 -11.88 -12.18
N ASP A 208 28.14 -11.27 -11.67
CA ASP A 208 26.76 -11.58 -12.04
C ASP A 208 26.56 -11.49 -13.57
N PRO A 209 26.13 -12.58 -14.25
CA PRO A 209 25.84 -12.57 -15.68
C PRO A 209 24.82 -11.53 -16.11
N HIS A 210 23.90 -11.11 -15.23
CA HIS A 210 22.91 -10.06 -15.53
C HIS A 210 23.57 -8.76 -15.98
N TRP A 211 24.72 -8.42 -15.38
CA TRP A 211 25.48 -7.19 -15.64
C TRP A 211 26.65 -7.37 -16.62
N GLU A 212 26.73 -8.51 -17.32
CA GLU A 212 27.84 -8.77 -18.26
C GLU A 212 27.90 -7.71 -19.36
N TRP A 213 26.75 -7.33 -19.92
CA TRP A 213 26.67 -6.32 -20.97
C TRP A 213 27.17 -4.95 -20.48
N ASP A 214 26.74 -4.49 -19.31
CA ASP A 214 27.17 -3.20 -18.76
C ASP A 214 28.66 -3.18 -18.47
N ARG A 215 29.21 -4.25 -17.88
CA ARG A 215 30.65 -4.37 -17.64
C ARG A 215 31.45 -4.35 -18.95
N GLU A 216 30.97 -4.98 -20.02
CA GLU A 216 31.64 -4.96 -21.32
C GLU A 216 31.58 -3.59 -22.01
N ASN A 217 30.45 -2.88 -21.91
CA ASN A 217 30.24 -1.59 -22.60
C ASN A 217 30.82 -0.40 -21.83
N PHE A 218 30.74 -0.41 -20.50
CA PHE A 218 31.24 0.66 -19.64
C PHE A 218 32.63 0.36 -19.07
N GLY A 219 33.03 -0.90 -18.98
CA GLY A 219 34.26 -1.30 -18.30
C GLY A 219 34.06 -1.28 -16.78
N THR A 220 34.85 -2.12 -16.09
CA THR A 220 34.70 -2.38 -14.65
C THR A 220 34.73 -1.12 -13.79
N ASP A 221 35.65 -0.19 -14.05
CA ASP A 221 35.78 1.02 -13.23
C ASP A 221 34.53 1.92 -13.30
N VAL A 222 33.99 2.13 -14.51
CA VAL A 222 32.79 2.96 -14.71
C VAL A 222 31.55 2.25 -14.12
N PHE A 223 31.46 0.94 -14.32
CA PHE A 223 30.39 0.13 -13.77
C PHE A 223 30.40 0.12 -12.22
N MET A 224 31.57 0.21 -11.59
CA MET A 224 31.66 0.38 -10.14
C MET A 224 31.03 1.68 -9.66
N TYR A 225 31.18 2.79 -10.39
CA TYR A 225 30.48 4.03 -10.05
C TYR A 225 28.97 3.94 -10.25
N MET A 226 28.49 3.15 -11.23
CA MET A 226 27.05 2.85 -11.37
C MET A 226 26.54 2.05 -10.16
N THR A 227 27.32 1.06 -9.71
CA THR A 227 27.00 0.26 -8.51
C THR A 227 26.97 1.13 -7.25
N ILE A 228 27.95 2.01 -7.08
CA ILE A 228 27.99 2.97 -5.96
C ILE A 228 26.80 3.94 -5.99
N ASN A 229 26.44 4.45 -7.17
CA ASN A 229 25.24 5.28 -7.33
C ASN A 229 23.99 4.52 -6.87
N GLY A 230 23.85 3.24 -7.27
CA GLY A 230 22.80 2.35 -6.80
C GLY A 230 22.78 2.20 -5.27
N TRP A 231 23.92 1.96 -4.62
CA TRP A 231 23.97 1.87 -3.16
C TRP A 231 23.48 3.14 -2.46
N VAL A 232 23.88 4.31 -2.97
CA VAL A 232 23.46 5.60 -2.43
C VAL A 232 21.96 5.85 -2.68
N HIS A 233 21.46 5.50 -3.86
CA HIS A 233 20.05 5.60 -4.24
C HIS A 233 19.16 4.77 -3.30
N GLU A 234 19.50 3.49 -3.13
CA GLU A 234 18.73 2.55 -2.31
C GLU A 234 18.84 2.87 -0.81
N TYR A 235 20.01 3.26 -0.32
CA TYR A 235 20.11 3.72 1.06
C TYR A 235 19.26 4.98 1.30
N TYR A 236 19.16 5.88 0.33
CA TYR A 236 18.32 7.06 0.47
C TYR A 236 16.83 6.73 0.52
N HIS A 237 16.35 5.74 -0.25
CA HIS A 237 14.98 5.21 -0.08
C HIS A 237 14.75 4.65 1.33
N HIS A 238 15.75 4.03 1.97
CA HIS A 238 15.66 3.63 3.38
C HIS A 238 15.51 4.84 4.32
N VAL A 239 16.24 5.94 4.07
CA VAL A 239 16.04 7.22 4.78
C VAL A 239 14.62 7.73 4.61
N GLN A 240 14.06 7.73 3.40
CA GLN A 240 12.69 8.18 3.17
C GLN A 240 11.67 7.33 3.94
N ARG A 241 11.81 6.00 3.92
CA ARG A 241 10.92 5.07 4.66
C ARG A 241 11.00 5.25 6.18
N ALA A 242 12.15 5.61 6.73
CA ALA A 242 12.29 5.90 8.16
C ALA A 242 11.35 7.03 8.62
N HIS A 243 10.98 7.93 7.70
CA HIS A 243 10.11 9.09 7.98
C HIS A 243 8.63 8.86 7.64
N THR A 244 8.29 7.73 7.02
CA THR A 244 6.88 7.36 6.82
C THR A 244 6.29 6.56 7.96
N LEU A 245 7.05 6.21 9.01
CA LEU A 245 6.55 5.70 10.30
C LEU A 245 5.47 4.61 10.17
N GLY A 246 5.71 3.64 9.29
CA GLY A 246 4.82 2.51 9.02
C GLY A 246 3.81 2.70 7.87
N ARG A 247 3.74 3.90 7.27
CA ARG A 247 2.97 4.15 6.03
C ARG A 247 3.78 3.74 4.80
N SER A 248 3.11 3.22 3.78
CA SER A 248 3.75 2.93 2.50
C SER A 248 4.11 4.21 1.74
N LEU A 249 5.40 4.35 1.39
CA LEU A 249 5.93 5.46 0.60
C LEU A 249 5.60 5.25 -0.89
N GLY A 250 4.42 5.69 -1.31
CA GLY A 250 3.95 5.52 -2.68
C GLY A 250 2.51 5.98 -2.88
N MET A 251 2.00 5.80 -4.10
CA MET A 251 0.61 6.03 -4.44
C MET A 251 -0.26 4.84 -4.00
N PRO A 252 -1.54 5.03 -3.63
CA PRO A 252 -2.43 3.91 -3.28
C PRO A 252 -2.60 2.84 -4.37
N ALA A 253 -2.38 3.22 -5.63
CA ALA A 253 -2.45 2.33 -6.79
C ALA A 253 -1.11 1.62 -7.11
N ASP A 254 -0.07 1.77 -6.28
CA ASP A 254 1.25 1.19 -6.52
C ASP A 254 1.20 -0.34 -6.35
N CYS A 255 1.79 -1.08 -7.29
CA CYS A 255 1.53 -2.50 -7.54
C CYS A 255 2.10 -3.46 -6.49
N CYS A 256 2.84 -2.96 -5.49
CA CYS A 256 3.77 -3.76 -4.68
C CYS A 256 3.27 -4.20 -3.29
N GLY A 257 2.00 -3.99 -2.94
CA GLY A 257 1.49 -4.35 -1.61
C GLY A 257 1.99 -3.38 -0.54
N GLY A 258 1.09 -2.52 -0.08
CA GLY A 258 1.38 -1.50 0.91
C GLY A 258 0.08 -1.05 1.58
N TRP A 259 0.18 -0.46 2.76
CA TRP A 259 -0.96 -0.08 3.59
C TRP A 259 -0.84 1.39 3.97
N ASN A 260 -1.97 2.08 4.08
CA ASN A 260 -2.02 3.49 4.51
C ASN A 260 -1.00 4.39 3.77
N HIS A 261 -1.03 4.34 2.43
CA HIS A 261 -0.07 5.02 1.56
C HIS A 261 0.03 6.52 1.85
N THR A 262 1.22 7.08 1.72
CA THR A 262 1.43 8.54 1.84
C THR A 262 0.88 9.32 0.65
N GLY A 263 0.54 8.67 -0.47
CA GLY A 263 0.16 9.35 -1.71
C GLY A 263 1.35 9.98 -2.44
N SER A 264 2.57 9.48 -2.18
CA SER A 264 3.81 10.02 -2.72
C SER A 264 4.02 9.56 -4.18
N PRO A 265 4.09 10.49 -5.16
CA PRO A 265 4.30 10.16 -6.57
C PRO A 265 5.65 9.49 -6.85
N ALA A 266 5.71 8.61 -7.84
CA ALA A 266 6.96 7.99 -8.30
C ALA A 266 8.02 9.03 -8.69
N TRP A 267 7.65 10.11 -9.38
CA TRP A 267 8.58 11.20 -9.70
C TRP A 267 9.15 11.91 -8.46
N PHE A 268 8.46 11.88 -7.33
CA PHE A 268 8.95 12.45 -6.07
C PHE A 268 9.88 11.46 -5.37
N VAL A 269 9.41 10.22 -5.18
CA VAL A 269 10.16 9.17 -4.49
C VAL A 269 11.47 8.87 -5.22
N GLU A 270 11.39 8.49 -6.49
CA GLU A 270 12.56 8.19 -7.33
C GLU A 270 13.36 9.45 -7.67
N GLY A 271 12.68 10.58 -7.89
CA GLY A 271 13.36 11.81 -8.27
C GLY A 271 14.20 12.40 -7.14
N GLN A 272 13.74 12.36 -5.88
CA GLN A 272 14.60 12.69 -4.74
C GLN A 272 15.76 11.70 -4.62
N ALA A 273 15.50 10.41 -4.80
CA ALA A 273 16.52 9.37 -4.82
C ALA A 273 17.46 9.48 -6.04
N GLN A 274 17.22 10.38 -7.00
CA GLN A 274 18.20 10.77 -8.03
C GLN A 274 18.94 12.07 -7.67
N VAL A 275 18.26 13.05 -7.07
CA VAL A 275 18.88 14.31 -6.59
C VAL A 275 19.90 14.03 -5.50
N PHE A 276 19.56 13.20 -4.51
CA PHE A 276 20.45 12.92 -3.38
C PHE A 276 21.77 12.28 -3.81
N PRO A 277 21.82 11.14 -4.56
CA PRO A 277 23.09 10.60 -5.04
C PRO A 277 23.87 11.58 -5.91
N THR A 278 23.19 12.38 -6.74
CA THR A 278 23.85 13.37 -7.60
C THR A 278 24.62 14.41 -6.76
N LEU A 279 24.00 14.96 -5.72
CA LEU A 279 24.64 15.96 -4.86
C LEU A 279 25.62 15.34 -3.87
N PHE A 280 25.25 14.24 -3.21
CA PHE A 280 26.09 13.50 -2.30
C PHE A 280 27.39 13.07 -2.98
N LEU A 281 27.29 12.35 -4.12
CA LEU A 281 28.48 11.87 -4.83
C LEU A 281 29.33 13.03 -5.31
N ARG A 282 28.75 14.12 -5.81
CA ARG A 282 29.51 15.33 -6.17
C ARG A 282 30.31 15.87 -4.98
N ASP A 283 29.70 15.94 -3.81
CA ASP A 283 30.30 16.56 -2.62
C ASP A 283 31.37 15.68 -1.96
N VAL A 284 31.22 14.35 -2.04
CA VAL A 284 32.18 13.39 -1.45
C VAL A 284 33.10 12.75 -2.49
N PHE A 285 32.96 13.07 -3.77
CA PHE A 285 33.59 12.35 -4.89
C PHE A 285 35.10 12.15 -4.68
N ASP A 286 35.80 13.25 -4.42
CA ASP A 286 37.27 13.29 -4.26
C ASP A 286 37.73 12.57 -2.98
N ASP A 287 36.82 12.38 -2.02
CA ASP A 287 37.10 11.71 -0.76
C ASP A 287 36.84 10.21 -0.79
N LEU A 288 36.10 9.70 -1.77
CA LEU A 288 35.86 8.28 -1.96
C LEU A 288 37.18 7.53 -2.19
N GLN A 289 37.33 6.39 -1.55
CA GLN A 289 38.53 5.59 -1.63
C GLN A 289 38.79 5.07 -3.06
N ILE A 290 37.73 4.68 -3.78
CA ILE A 290 37.84 4.28 -5.20
C ILE A 290 38.33 5.42 -6.09
N THR A 291 37.89 6.65 -5.84
CA THR A 291 38.33 7.84 -6.60
C THR A 291 39.82 8.09 -6.42
N LYS A 292 40.30 7.99 -5.18
CA LYS A 292 41.73 8.12 -4.84
C LYS A 292 42.57 7.02 -5.47
N ASP A 293 42.08 5.78 -5.45
CA ASP A 293 42.79 4.63 -6.00
C ASP A 293 42.89 4.69 -7.53
N LEU A 294 41.87 5.25 -8.19
CA LEU A 294 41.85 5.47 -9.65
C LEU A 294 42.50 6.80 -10.09
N GLY A 295 42.83 7.69 -9.15
CA GLY A 295 43.40 9.02 -9.43
C GLY A 295 42.45 9.93 -10.21
N LEU A 296 41.16 9.91 -9.83
CA LEU A 296 40.07 10.61 -10.52
C LEU A 296 39.64 11.90 -9.81
N GLU A 297 40.39 12.37 -8.81
CA GLU A 297 40.04 13.59 -8.07
C GLU A 297 39.88 14.80 -9.01
N GLY A 298 38.84 15.61 -8.76
CA GLY A 298 38.45 16.75 -9.58
C GLY A 298 37.53 16.42 -10.76
N THR A 299 37.15 15.15 -10.95
CA THR A 299 36.25 14.73 -12.05
C THR A 299 34.91 15.48 -12.04
N CYS A 300 34.34 15.72 -10.85
CA CYS A 300 33.05 16.40 -10.68
C CYS A 300 33.17 17.92 -10.48
N ALA A 301 34.38 18.49 -10.57
CA ALA A 301 34.60 19.89 -10.26
C ALA A 301 33.95 20.84 -11.28
N GLY A 302 33.06 21.71 -10.80
CA GLY A 302 32.54 22.85 -11.56
C GLY A 302 31.53 22.52 -12.66
N ASP A 303 30.73 21.45 -12.50
CA ASP A 303 29.68 21.03 -13.45
C ASP A 303 30.23 20.81 -14.87
N PRO A 304 31.01 19.72 -15.08
CA PRO A 304 31.73 19.51 -16.32
C PRO A 304 30.78 19.31 -17.51
N ARG A 305 31.15 19.90 -18.65
CA ARG A 305 30.51 19.62 -19.94
C ARG A 305 31.10 18.35 -20.55
N LEU A 306 30.29 17.30 -20.61
CA LEU A 306 30.65 16.01 -21.18
C LEU A 306 30.32 15.97 -22.68
N THR A 307 31.10 15.21 -23.42
CA THR A 307 30.97 14.95 -24.86
C THR A 307 30.42 13.55 -25.16
N GLY A 308 30.51 12.63 -24.21
CA GLY A 308 29.86 11.31 -24.25
C GLY A 308 30.36 10.37 -23.15
N ASN A 309 29.73 9.19 -23.05
CA ASN A 309 30.09 8.13 -22.10
C ASN A 309 30.62 6.85 -22.79
N GLY A 310 30.89 6.92 -24.09
CA GLY A 310 31.34 5.78 -24.89
C GLY A 310 32.75 5.32 -24.55
N PRO A 311 33.17 4.12 -25.01
CA PRO A 311 34.48 3.55 -24.70
C PRO A 311 35.67 4.37 -25.23
N ASP A 312 35.44 5.26 -26.20
CA ASP A 312 36.46 6.15 -26.75
C ASP A 312 36.68 7.44 -25.91
N ASN A 313 35.78 7.72 -24.95
CA ASN A 313 35.91 8.86 -24.04
C ASN A 313 36.92 8.56 -22.91
N PRO A 314 37.62 9.57 -22.37
CA PRO A 314 38.51 9.37 -21.23
C PRO A 314 37.74 8.91 -19.98
N LEU A 315 38.38 8.12 -19.13
CA LEU A 315 37.75 7.52 -17.94
C LEU A 315 37.04 8.55 -17.06
N TRP A 316 37.69 9.68 -16.76
CA TRP A 316 37.10 10.75 -15.93
C TRP A 316 35.75 11.24 -16.50
N GLU A 317 35.62 11.39 -17.82
CA GLU A 317 34.39 11.90 -18.45
C GLU A 317 33.28 10.87 -18.40
N ARG A 318 33.63 9.58 -18.56
CA ARG A 318 32.69 8.47 -18.45
C ARG A 318 32.20 8.28 -17.02
N VAL A 319 33.09 8.43 -16.04
CA VAL A 319 32.75 8.40 -14.60
C VAL A 319 31.86 9.60 -14.25
N ALA A 320 32.22 10.82 -14.67
CA ALA A 320 31.39 12.02 -14.45
C ALA A 320 29.96 11.87 -14.98
N SER A 321 29.79 11.11 -16.07
CA SER A 321 28.46 10.80 -16.64
C SER A 321 27.64 9.87 -15.75
N GLN A 322 28.26 8.93 -15.02
CA GLN A 322 27.56 7.97 -14.16
C GLN A 322 27.30 8.50 -12.75
N THR A 323 28.12 9.44 -12.29
CA THR A 323 27.92 10.15 -11.02
C THR A 323 27.06 11.41 -11.17
N ASN A 324 26.46 11.61 -12.35
CA ASN A 324 25.53 12.70 -12.63
C ASN A 324 26.08 14.12 -12.40
N CYS A 325 27.39 14.31 -12.45
CA CYS A 325 28.03 15.58 -12.11
C CYS A 325 27.79 16.70 -13.14
N ASN A 326 27.29 16.37 -14.33
CA ASN A 326 26.99 17.29 -15.43
C ASN A 326 25.55 17.85 -15.40
N MET A 327 25.16 18.38 -14.24
CA MET A 327 23.79 18.82 -13.95
C MET A 327 23.24 19.84 -14.96
N THR A 328 24.05 20.80 -15.40
CA THR A 328 23.61 21.77 -16.43
C THR A 328 23.21 21.06 -17.73
N GLN A 329 23.97 20.06 -18.17
CA GLN A 329 23.62 19.32 -19.40
C GLN A 329 22.35 18.48 -19.23
N LYS A 330 22.11 17.93 -18.04
CA LYS A 330 20.88 17.19 -17.71
C LYS A 330 19.66 18.10 -17.78
N PHE A 331 19.73 19.29 -17.17
CA PHE A 331 18.67 20.30 -17.27
C PHE A 331 18.37 20.67 -18.73
N GLU A 332 19.41 21.00 -19.51
CA GLU A 332 19.28 21.36 -20.92
C GLU A 332 18.64 20.22 -21.74
N SER A 333 18.99 18.96 -21.43
CA SER A 333 18.38 17.78 -22.06
C SER A 333 16.89 17.66 -21.73
N ALA A 334 16.52 17.76 -20.44
CA ALA A 334 15.11 17.71 -20.02
C ALA A 334 14.28 18.84 -20.65
N SER A 335 14.83 20.07 -20.63
CA SER A 335 14.20 21.25 -21.24
C SER A 335 13.96 21.06 -22.74
N ARG A 336 14.97 20.54 -23.45
CA ARG A 336 14.87 20.26 -24.90
C ARG A 336 13.76 19.23 -25.19
N VAL A 337 13.70 18.14 -24.43
CA VAL A 337 12.69 17.08 -24.60
C VAL A 337 11.28 17.63 -24.36
N ILE A 338 11.06 18.34 -23.24
CA ILE A 338 9.75 18.94 -22.90
C ILE A 338 9.31 19.99 -23.95
N ARG A 339 10.25 20.72 -24.57
CA ARG A 339 9.96 21.63 -25.70
C ARG A 339 9.56 20.92 -27.00
N GLY A 340 9.63 19.59 -27.07
CA GLY A 340 9.42 18.84 -28.31
C GLY A 340 10.60 18.95 -29.28
N GLU A 341 11.79 19.26 -28.76
CA GLU A 341 13.06 19.31 -29.51
C GLU A 341 13.94 18.08 -29.24
N GLY A 342 13.40 17.08 -28.54
CA GLY A 342 14.03 15.78 -28.28
C GLY A 342 14.16 14.92 -29.52
N ASP A 343 14.82 13.77 -29.36
CA ASP A 343 14.89 12.77 -30.42
C ASP A 343 13.53 12.05 -30.57
N GLU A 344 13.30 11.36 -31.69
CA GLU A 344 12.00 10.70 -31.98
C GLU A 344 11.60 9.60 -30.97
N TRP A 345 12.55 9.10 -30.18
CA TRP A 345 12.35 8.08 -29.13
C TRP A 345 12.19 8.67 -27.73
N ASP A 346 12.27 9.99 -27.56
CA ASP A 346 11.99 10.63 -26.27
C ASP A 346 10.47 10.77 -26.09
N GLU A 347 9.87 9.98 -25.20
CA GLU A 347 8.41 9.93 -24.98
C GLU A 347 7.90 11.05 -24.04
N CYS A 348 8.80 11.68 -23.28
CA CYS A 348 8.46 12.76 -22.35
C CYS A 348 8.06 14.04 -23.09
N SER A 349 6.84 14.52 -22.86
CA SER A 349 6.35 15.82 -23.39
C SER A 349 6.07 16.86 -22.30
N GLY A 350 6.34 16.49 -21.05
CA GLY A 350 6.04 17.23 -19.83
C GLY A 350 5.53 16.27 -18.75
N PHE A 351 5.73 16.62 -17.48
CA PHE A 351 5.23 15.85 -16.35
C PHE A 351 3.71 15.96 -16.23
N SER A 352 3.07 14.89 -15.78
CA SER A 352 1.63 14.80 -15.54
C SER A 352 1.31 13.74 -14.48
N ALA A 353 0.02 13.49 -14.23
CA ALA A 353 -0.44 12.39 -13.38
C ALA A 353 0.09 11.01 -13.81
N LEU A 354 0.47 10.83 -15.09
CA LEU A 354 1.11 9.60 -15.57
C LEU A 354 2.46 9.35 -14.89
N ASP A 355 3.18 10.40 -14.51
CA ASP A 355 4.49 10.29 -13.88
C ASP A 355 4.39 10.01 -12.37
N GLU A 356 3.18 9.93 -11.82
CA GLU A 356 2.94 9.54 -10.43
C GLU A 356 3.10 8.04 -10.20
N MET A 357 3.02 7.22 -11.25
CA MET A 357 3.11 5.76 -11.18
C MET A 357 4.32 5.24 -11.97
N ARG A 358 4.99 4.19 -11.48
CA ARG A 358 6.15 3.59 -12.17
C ARG A 358 5.75 2.86 -13.46
N GLU A 359 4.48 2.52 -13.61
CA GLU A 359 3.95 1.76 -14.73
C GLU A 359 3.52 2.65 -15.89
N THR A 360 3.21 3.92 -15.63
CA THR A 360 2.66 4.85 -16.64
C THR A 360 3.55 6.06 -16.92
N TRP A 361 4.63 6.23 -16.17
CA TRP A 361 5.55 7.35 -16.31
C TRP A 361 6.14 7.50 -17.73
N THR A 362 6.31 8.75 -18.17
CA THR A 362 6.87 9.07 -19.49
C THR A 362 8.16 9.89 -19.39
N CYS A 363 8.38 10.56 -18.25
CA CYS A 363 9.50 11.45 -18.00
C CYS A 363 10.53 10.90 -17.00
N THR A 364 10.68 9.57 -16.94
CA THR A 364 11.55 8.83 -16.00
C THR A 364 12.98 9.35 -15.91
N GLY A 365 13.59 9.64 -17.06
CA GLY A 365 14.97 10.14 -17.15
C GLY A 365 15.16 11.59 -16.71
N HIS A 366 14.09 12.28 -16.27
CA HIS A 366 14.10 13.70 -15.94
C HIS A 366 13.48 14.04 -14.57
N MET A 367 13.15 13.02 -13.76
CA MET A 367 12.52 13.17 -12.44
C MET A 367 13.37 13.98 -11.46
N GLU A 368 14.69 13.82 -11.51
CA GLU A 368 15.64 14.64 -10.75
C GLU A 368 15.44 16.15 -10.98
N ILE A 369 15.12 16.57 -12.21
CA ILE A 369 15.01 18.01 -12.56
C ILE A 369 13.75 18.63 -11.97
N LEU A 370 12.65 17.88 -11.87
CA LEU A 370 11.44 18.32 -11.17
C LEU A 370 11.71 18.51 -9.66
N ASN A 371 12.51 17.63 -9.06
CA ASN A 371 12.87 17.76 -7.65
C ASN A 371 13.87 18.90 -7.38
N PHE A 372 14.83 19.13 -8.29
CA PHE A 372 15.64 20.35 -8.26
C PHE A 372 14.77 21.62 -8.39
N TYR A 373 13.73 21.58 -9.21
CA TYR A 373 12.78 22.69 -9.33
C TYR A 373 12.02 22.95 -8.01
N LEU A 374 11.59 21.90 -7.31
CA LEU A 374 11.03 22.06 -5.96
C LEU A 374 12.02 22.73 -5.01
N ALA A 375 13.26 22.25 -4.93
CA ALA A 375 14.29 22.90 -4.10
C ALA A 375 14.54 24.37 -4.51
N TYR A 376 14.47 24.68 -5.80
CA TYR A 376 14.61 26.04 -6.34
C TYR A 376 13.42 26.96 -5.98
N LEU A 377 12.20 26.42 -5.87
CA LEU A 377 11.03 27.20 -5.42
C LEU A 377 11.14 27.60 -3.95
N THR A 378 11.75 26.76 -3.11
CA THR A 378 11.83 26.95 -1.66
C THR A 378 13.27 26.81 -1.16
N SER A 379 13.71 25.58 -0.86
CA SER A 379 15.07 25.23 -0.46
C SER A 379 15.30 23.72 -0.50
N PHE A 380 16.57 23.31 -0.47
CA PHE A 380 16.92 21.89 -0.25
C PHE A 380 16.46 21.38 1.12
N GLU A 381 16.49 22.21 2.16
CA GLU A 381 15.94 21.88 3.49
C GLU A 381 14.46 21.51 3.39
N THR A 382 13.66 22.29 2.65
CA THR A 382 12.24 21.98 2.45
C THR A 382 12.03 20.66 1.70
N LEU A 383 12.82 20.39 0.66
CA LEU A 383 12.73 19.15 -0.11
C LEU A 383 13.11 17.93 0.75
N PHE A 384 14.24 18.00 1.46
CA PHE A 384 14.88 16.86 2.15
C PHE A 384 14.50 16.71 3.62
N VAL A 385 13.94 17.74 4.25
CA VAL A 385 13.49 17.70 5.66
C VAL A 385 12.01 18.04 5.72
N GLY A 386 11.60 19.24 5.28
CA GLY A 386 10.22 19.71 5.46
C GLY A 386 9.14 18.76 4.93
N LEU A 387 9.30 18.24 3.71
CA LEU A 387 8.37 17.26 3.15
C LEU A 387 8.33 15.95 3.97
N HIS A 388 9.48 15.43 4.39
CA HIS A 388 9.56 14.19 5.17
C HIS A 388 9.01 14.36 6.59
N GLU A 389 9.15 15.53 7.19
CA GLU A 389 8.57 15.81 8.51
C GLU A 389 7.04 15.73 8.51
N ASP A 390 6.42 16.12 7.39
CA ASP A 390 4.97 16.29 7.27
C ASP A 390 4.26 15.18 6.49
N VAL A 391 4.95 14.44 5.62
CA VAL A 391 4.33 13.44 4.72
C VAL A 391 3.57 12.35 5.49
N TRP A 392 4.07 11.95 6.66
CA TRP A 392 3.35 10.98 7.50
C TRP A 392 2.04 11.52 8.06
N ALA A 393 1.99 12.80 8.44
CA ALA A 393 0.83 13.40 9.10
C ALA A 393 -0.20 13.92 8.09
N LEU A 394 0.26 14.51 6.98
CA LEU A 394 -0.58 15.22 6.01
C LEU A 394 -0.81 14.44 4.71
N GLY A 395 -0.08 13.34 4.48
CA GLY A 395 0.09 12.79 3.14
C GLY A 395 0.94 13.73 2.26
N PHE A 396 1.25 13.27 1.05
CA PHE A 396 2.10 14.02 0.12
C PHE A 396 1.42 15.31 -0.35
N ASP A 397 0.15 15.26 -0.72
CA ASP A 397 -0.56 16.44 -1.22
C ASP A 397 -0.67 17.54 -0.16
N GLY A 398 -0.95 17.17 1.09
CA GLY A 398 -0.98 18.12 2.20
C GLY A 398 0.41 18.69 2.54
N ALA A 399 1.47 17.89 2.45
CA ALA A 399 2.84 18.37 2.62
C ALA A 399 3.26 19.31 1.46
N LEU A 400 2.88 18.98 0.22
CA LEU A 400 3.13 19.81 -0.96
C LEU A 400 2.41 21.17 -0.83
N GLU A 401 1.13 21.16 -0.46
CA GLU A 401 0.37 22.39 -0.22
C GLU A 401 0.99 23.23 0.90
N LYS A 402 1.37 22.62 2.02
CA LYS A 402 1.97 23.32 3.17
C LYS A 402 3.28 24.03 2.81
N HIS A 403 4.17 23.35 2.08
CA HIS A 403 5.52 23.85 1.82
C HIS A 403 5.63 24.69 0.55
N PHE A 404 4.80 24.43 -0.46
CA PHE A 404 4.89 25.07 -1.77
C PHE A 404 3.64 25.88 -2.13
N GLY A 405 2.52 25.66 -1.46
CA GLY A 405 1.24 26.30 -1.78
C GLY A 405 0.67 25.84 -3.13
N LEU A 406 0.97 24.60 -3.53
CA LEU A 406 0.63 24.04 -4.84
C LEU A 406 -0.05 22.67 -4.70
N THR A 407 -1.01 22.41 -5.59
CA THR A 407 -1.44 21.05 -5.94
C THR A 407 -0.45 20.41 -6.93
N LYS A 408 -0.51 19.08 -7.09
CA LYS A 408 0.31 18.36 -8.10
C LYS A 408 0.03 18.86 -9.52
N ASP A 409 -1.22 19.08 -9.88
CA ASP A 409 -1.60 19.61 -11.21
C ASP A 409 -0.99 21.00 -11.47
N GLU A 410 -1.07 21.90 -10.49
CA GLU A 410 -0.45 23.22 -10.59
C GLU A 410 1.09 23.13 -10.68
N LEU A 411 1.70 22.21 -9.93
CA LEU A 411 3.13 21.93 -10.03
C LEU A 411 3.52 21.46 -11.43
N TYR A 412 2.76 20.53 -12.03
CA TYR A 412 3.02 20.04 -13.39
C TYR A 412 2.91 21.15 -14.41
N GLU A 413 1.85 21.96 -14.35
CA GLU A 413 1.66 23.09 -15.25
C GLU A 413 2.82 24.10 -15.14
N GLN A 414 3.18 24.48 -13.91
CA GLN A 414 4.25 25.45 -13.66
C GLN A 414 5.62 24.92 -14.06
N PHE A 415 5.95 23.68 -13.71
CA PHE A 415 7.22 23.06 -14.08
C PHE A 415 7.34 22.92 -15.59
N ASN A 416 6.31 22.39 -16.27
CA ASN A 416 6.34 22.21 -17.72
C ASN A 416 6.50 23.56 -18.44
N GLN A 417 5.80 24.60 -17.98
CA GLN A 417 5.94 25.94 -18.54
C GLN A 417 7.35 26.51 -18.27
N PHE A 418 7.87 26.33 -17.05
CA PHE A 418 9.21 26.73 -16.67
C PHE A 418 10.28 26.09 -17.56
N MET A 419 10.18 24.78 -17.84
CA MET A 419 11.11 24.06 -18.71
C MET A 419 11.01 24.52 -20.17
N ARG A 420 9.82 24.92 -20.63
CA ARG A 420 9.63 25.52 -21.97
C ARG A 420 10.28 26.90 -22.08
N ASP A 421 10.16 27.71 -21.05
CA ASP A 421 10.67 29.09 -21.03
C ASP A 421 12.18 29.18 -20.80
N ASN A 422 12.79 28.15 -20.21
CA ASN A 422 14.20 28.15 -19.82
C ASN A 422 14.99 27.03 -20.54
N PRO A 423 15.68 27.32 -21.66
CA PRO A 423 16.56 26.36 -22.32
C PRO A 423 17.82 25.98 -21.57
N THR A 424 18.19 26.77 -20.58
CA THR A 424 19.35 26.59 -19.70
C THR A 424 18.90 26.84 -18.26
N PRO A 425 19.54 26.22 -17.26
CA PRO A 425 19.14 26.44 -15.86
C PRO A 425 19.29 27.95 -15.52
N PRO A 426 18.31 28.53 -14.80
CA PRO A 426 18.47 29.87 -14.25
C PRO A 426 19.66 29.97 -13.29
N GLU A 427 20.04 31.21 -12.96
CA GLU A 427 20.99 31.46 -11.87
C GLU A 427 20.46 30.85 -10.57
N ASP A 428 21.36 30.25 -9.77
CA ASP A 428 21.06 29.59 -8.50
C ASP A 428 20.14 28.35 -8.56
N PHE A 429 19.82 27.83 -9.74
CA PHE A 429 19.02 26.59 -9.87
C PHE A 429 19.71 25.36 -9.24
N PHE A 430 21.03 25.26 -9.41
CA PHE A 430 21.85 24.21 -8.79
C PHE A 430 22.68 24.79 -7.65
N PRO A 431 22.84 24.06 -6.53
CA PRO A 431 23.54 24.56 -5.35
C PRO A 431 25.05 24.66 -5.61
N THR A 432 25.68 25.70 -5.07
CA THR A 432 27.14 25.85 -5.08
C THR A 432 27.81 25.35 -3.82
N GLU A 433 27.10 25.42 -2.69
CA GLU A 433 27.47 24.79 -1.42
C GLU A 433 27.22 23.27 -1.44
N ARG A 434 27.80 22.58 -0.46
CA ARG A 434 27.53 21.16 -0.23
C ARG A 434 26.11 20.98 0.32
N LEU A 435 25.45 19.87 0.00
CA LEU A 435 24.09 19.60 0.47
C LEU A 435 24.00 19.49 2.01
N ASP A 436 25.00 18.94 2.69
CA ASP A 436 25.11 18.87 4.17
C ASP A 436 25.38 20.23 4.84
N GLU A 437 25.68 21.29 4.07
CA GLU A 437 25.69 22.67 4.56
C GLU A 437 24.34 23.38 4.34
N LEU A 438 23.51 22.84 3.44
CA LEU A 438 22.21 23.39 3.06
C LEU A 438 21.04 22.71 3.79
N VAL A 439 21.25 21.50 4.31
CA VAL A 439 20.21 20.65 4.90
C VAL A 439 20.66 20.12 6.27
N ASP A 440 19.81 20.28 7.30
CA ASP A 440 20.01 19.69 8.62
C ASP A 440 19.35 18.31 8.72
N PHE A 441 19.95 17.32 8.03
CA PHE A 441 19.46 15.94 8.07
C PHE A 441 19.41 15.35 9.50
N TRP A 442 20.28 15.82 10.39
CA TRP A 442 20.34 15.35 11.78
C TRP A 442 19.24 15.94 12.67
N GLY A 443 18.63 17.04 12.25
CA GLY A 443 17.59 17.78 12.96
C GLY A 443 16.15 17.38 12.65
N ILE A 444 15.95 16.47 11.70
CA ILE A 444 14.63 16.06 11.18
C ILE A 444 13.70 15.49 12.26
N LYS A 445 12.42 15.90 12.23
CA LYS A 445 11.37 15.48 13.17
C LYS A 445 10.11 15.06 12.46
N SER A 446 9.95 13.75 12.26
CA SER A 446 8.84 13.22 11.47
C SER A 446 7.56 13.01 12.27
N GLY A 447 6.44 13.49 11.71
CA GLY A 447 5.09 13.27 12.21
C GLY A 447 4.68 14.11 13.42
N VAL A 448 5.30 15.27 13.63
CA VAL A 448 4.93 16.26 14.67
C VAL A 448 3.98 17.37 14.16
N GLY A 449 3.69 17.41 12.86
CA GLY A 449 2.97 18.50 12.18
C GLY A 449 1.44 18.35 12.02
N GLY A 450 0.79 17.40 12.70
CA GLY A 450 -0.68 17.27 12.65
C GLY A 450 -1.43 18.45 13.30
N PRO A 451 -2.76 18.58 13.12
CA PRO A 451 -3.56 19.73 13.55
C PRO A 451 -3.46 20.09 15.05
N ASP A 452 -2.95 19.18 15.88
CA ASP A 452 -2.77 19.39 17.32
C ASP A 452 -1.41 20.00 17.70
N GLY A 453 -0.49 20.19 16.74
CA GLY A 453 0.87 20.72 16.95
C GLY A 453 1.00 22.24 16.99
N GLU A 454 0.01 22.98 16.47
CA GLU A 454 0.02 24.46 16.43
C GLU A 454 -1.07 25.08 17.32
N MET A 455 -1.08 24.75 18.61
CA MET A 455 -1.75 25.55 19.63
C MET A 455 -0.74 26.33 20.47
N ALA A 456 0.06 27.17 19.81
CA ALA A 456 0.69 28.32 20.45
C ALA A 456 1.08 29.41 19.43
N GLU A 457 0.37 30.54 19.53
CA GLU A 457 0.75 31.90 19.11
C GLU A 457 0.39 32.42 17.69
N SER A 458 -0.86 32.90 17.57
CA SER A 458 -1.27 34.18 16.91
C SER A 458 -1.11 34.29 15.38
N ALA A 459 -1.96 34.95 14.59
CA ALA A 459 -2.97 35.95 14.84
C ALA A 459 -4.00 35.97 13.69
N ASN A 460 -5.24 36.17 14.09
CA ASN A 460 -6.38 36.77 13.40
C ASN A 460 -6.05 37.73 12.22
N GLU A 461 -6.52 37.44 11.00
CA GLU A 461 -7.11 38.47 10.12
C GLU A 461 -7.95 37.90 8.97
N SER A 462 -9.06 38.60 8.73
CA SER A 462 -10.16 38.33 7.81
C SER A 462 -9.85 38.67 6.36
N ALA A 463 -10.40 37.92 5.40
CA ALA A 463 -10.83 38.48 4.12
C ALA A 463 -11.99 37.68 3.49
N SER A 464 -12.94 38.40 2.93
CA SER A 464 -14.25 37.95 2.48
C SER A 464 -14.44 38.12 0.97
N GLY A 465 -14.95 37.07 0.32
CA GLY A 465 -15.81 37.06 -0.89
C GLY A 465 -15.11 37.07 -2.26
N PRO A 466 -15.86 36.88 -3.38
CA PRO A 466 -17.27 36.46 -3.53
C PRO A 466 -17.52 35.28 -4.52
N ASP A 467 -18.76 34.81 -4.52
CA ASP A 467 -19.37 33.80 -5.40
C ASP A 467 -19.19 34.04 -6.92
N ILE A 468 -18.95 32.95 -7.66
CA ILE A 468 -19.20 32.85 -9.11
C ILE A 468 -19.99 31.55 -9.37
N GLU A 469 -21.21 31.69 -9.89
CA GLU A 469 -22.07 30.57 -10.30
C GLU A 469 -21.53 29.80 -11.52
N PRO A 470 -21.75 28.47 -11.60
CA PRO A 470 -21.31 27.66 -12.73
C PRO A 470 -22.35 27.59 -13.86
N SER A 471 -21.87 27.70 -15.09
CA SER A 471 -22.64 27.49 -16.31
C SER A 471 -22.85 25.99 -16.59
N THR A 472 -24.10 25.61 -16.84
CA THR A 472 -24.57 24.24 -17.06
C THR A 472 -24.39 23.74 -18.51
N SER A 473 -23.81 22.54 -18.67
CA SER A 473 -24.20 21.54 -19.68
C SER A 473 -23.68 20.14 -19.27
N PRO A 474 -24.35 19.04 -19.65
CA PRO A 474 -24.55 17.89 -18.78
C PRO A 474 -23.53 16.78 -18.99
N THR A 475 -22.65 16.63 -18.03
CA THR A 475 -22.09 15.35 -17.61
C THR A 475 -21.83 15.56 -16.14
N ALA A 476 -22.83 15.24 -15.32
CA ALA A 476 -22.74 15.46 -13.88
C ALA A 476 -21.60 14.61 -13.35
N ALA A 477 -20.47 15.27 -13.06
CA ALA A 477 -19.41 14.73 -12.24
C ALA A 477 -20.04 14.37 -10.89
N ARG A 478 -20.14 13.08 -10.62
CA ARG A 478 -20.39 12.54 -9.29
C ARG A 478 -19.03 12.30 -8.63
N THR A 479 -19.03 12.20 -7.31
CA THR A 479 -17.88 11.99 -6.42
C THR A 479 -16.76 11.20 -7.12
N PRO A 480 -15.50 11.68 -7.12
CA PRO A 480 -14.44 11.27 -8.06
C PRO A 480 -14.02 9.77 -8.08
N GLY A 481 -14.77 8.86 -7.45
CA GLY A 481 -14.50 7.42 -7.38
C GLY A 481 -15.58 6.47 -7.93
N ILE A 482 -16.81 6.89 -8.30
CA ILE A 482 -17.86 5.95 -8.75
C ILE A 482 -18.07 5.97 -10.27
N SER A 483 -17.88 4.83 -10.94
CA SER A 483 -18.10 4.65 -12.38
C SER A 483 -19.26 3.68 -12.64
N ILE A 484 -20.23 4.10 -13.46
CA ILE A 484 -21.38 3.26 -13.83
C ILE A 484 -21.25 2.89 -15.31
N LEU A 485 -21.11 1.59 -15.59
CA LEU A 485 -21.23 1.03 -16.93
C LEU A 485 -22.58 0.35 -17.05
N ALA A 486 -23.28 0.59 -18.16
CA ALA A 486 -24.62 0.08 -18.37
C ALA A 486 -24.75 -0.59 -19.74
N ALA A 487 -25.39 -1.75 -19.78
CA ALA A 487 -25.72 -2.42 -21.03
C ALA A 487 -26.65 -1.54 -21.87
N SER A 488 -26.49 -1.56 -23.20
CA SER A 488 -27.26 -0.72 -24.12
C SER A 488 -28.78 -0.99 -24.13
N SER A 489 -29.21 -2.09 -23.52
CA SER A 489 -30.60 -2.48 -23.30
C SER A 489 -31.26 -1.79 -22.10
N VAL A 490 -30.48 -1.19 -21.19
CA VAL A 490 -30.98 -0.52 -19.99
C VAL A 490 -31.51 0.86 -20.37
N ASP A 491 -32.73 1.19 -19.95
CA ASP A 491 -33.35 2.48 -20.23
C ASP A 491 -32.86 3.61 -19.29
N ASP A 492 -32.92 4.84 -19.78
CA ASP A 492 -32.46 6.03 -19.06
C ASP A 492 -33.15 6.21 -17.70
N GLU A 493 -34.43 5.82 -17.56
CA GLU A 493 -35.20 5.98 -16.33
C GLU A 493 -34.71 4.99 -15.25
N THR A 494 -34.41 3.75 -15.65
CA THR A 494 -33.76 2.76 -14.78
C THR A 494 -32.38 3.24 -14.32
N LEU A 495 -31.57 3.83 -15.21
CA LEU A 495 -30.26 4.37 -14.85
C LEU A 495 -30.36 5.59 -13.91
N GLU A 496 -31.30 6.50 -14.15
CA GLU A 496 -31.55 7.63 -13.25
C GLU A 496 -32.03 7.16 -11.87
N TYR A 497 -32.82 6.09 -11.84
CA TYR A 497 -33.28 5.48 -10.61
C TYR A 497 -32.12 4.84 -9.81
N LEU A 498 -31.30 3.98 -10.43
CA LEU A 498 -30.08 3.43 -9.82
C LEU A 498 -29.20 4.54 -9.23
N LYS A 499 -28.94 5.56 -10.06
CA LYS A 499 -28.15 6.74 -9.70
C LYS A 499 -28.70 7.47 -8.48
N THR A 500 -30.01 7.56 -8.33
CA THR A 500 -30.64 8.21 -7.18
C THR A 500 -30.30 7.49 -5.88
N TYR A 501 -30.33 6.15 -5.87
CA TYR A 501 -30.04 5.37 -4.66
C TYR A 501 -28.55 5.21 -4.39
N ILE A 502 -27.69 5.29 -5.41
CA ILE A 502 -26.25 5.49 -5.21
C ILE A 502 -25.99 6.80 -4.48
N ASP A 503 -26.58 7.92 -4.94
CA ASP A 503 -26.39 9.23 -4.29
C ASP A 503 -26.90 9.24 -2.85
N GLN A 504 -28.03 8.58 -2.59
CA GLN A 504 -28.55 8.41 -1.23
C GLN A 504 -27.63 7.55 -0.36
N SER A 505 -27.04 6.49 -0.92
CA SER A 505 -26.07 5.66 -0.18
C SER A 505 -24.84 6.49 0.22
N ILE A 506 -24.37 7.37 -0.66
CA ILE A 506 -23.28 8.31 -0.34
C ILE A 506 -23.69 9.22 0.82
N GLU A 507 -24.90 9.78 0.78
CA GLU A 507 -25.41 10.67 1.83
C GLU A 507 -25.56 9.95 3.18
N TYR A 508 -26.11 8.74 3.16
CA TYR A 508 -26.44 8.00 4.38
C TYR A 508 -25.25 7.30 5.01
N PHE A 509 -24.36 6.75 4.19
CA PHE A 509 -23.29 5.88 4.67
C PHE A 509 -21.92 6.52 4.50
N PHE A 510 -21.59 7.00 3.29
CA PHE A 510 -20.20 7.41 2.97
C PHE A 510 -19.82 8.81 3.43
N SER A 511 -20.81 9.63 3.79
CA SER A 511 -20.60 11.00 4.28
C SER A 511 -20.33 11.08 5.79
N ASP A 512 -20.29 9.95 6.50
CA ASP A 512 -19.91 9.94 7.91
C ASP A 512 -18.42 10.35 8.04
N PRO A 513 -18.10 11.42 8.80
CA PRO A 513 -16.74 11.93 8.90
C PRO A 513 -15.78 10.98 9.63
N ARG A 514 -16.28 9.91 10.24
CA ARG A 514 -15.47 8.88 10.90
C ARG A 514 -15.02 7.78 9.95
N LEU A 515 -15.52 7.75 8.71
CA LEU A 515 -15.03 6.82 7.70
C LEU A 515 -13.64 7.21 7.21
N ILE A 516 -12.78 6.21 7.05
CA ILE A 516 -11.52 6.34 6.31
C ILE A 516 -11.89 6.44 4.83
N GLN A 517 -11.89 7.65 4.28
CA GLN A 517 -12.37 7.91 2.92
C GLN A 517 -11.58 7.13 1.85
N ASP A 518 -10.28 6.90 2.10
CA ASP A 518 -9.42 6.15 1.20
C ASP A 518 -9.85 4.67 1.07
N ASN A 519 -10.51 4.12 2.09
CA ASN A 519 -10.98 2.73 2.12
C ASN A 519 -12.29 2.51 1.36
N LEU A 520 -12.90 3.57 0.83
CA LEU A 520 -14.04 3.46 -0.07
C LEU A 520 -13.62 3.02 -1.47
N TYR A 521 -12.33 3.20 -1.84
CA TYR A 521 -11.76 2.87 -3.15
C TYR A 521 -12.62 3.37 -4.34
N PRO A 522 -12.21 3.14 -5.59
CA PRO A 522 -13.13 3.30 -6.71
C PRO A 522 -14.25 2.24 -6.65
N ILE A 523 -15.48 2.64 -6.98
CA ILE A 523 -16.65 1.76 -7.07
C ILE A 523 -17.08 1.66 -8.53
N ILE A 524 -17.00 0.47 -9.10
CA ILE A 524 -17.45 0.17 -10.44
C ILE A 524 -18.82 -0.50 -10.36
N VAL A 525 -19.83 0.10 -10.97
CA VAL A 525 -21.20 -0.43 -11.03
C VAL A 525 -21.49 -0.93 -12.43
N LEU A 526 -21.83 -2.21 -12.56
CA LEU A 526 -22.26 -2.82 -13.82
C LEU A 526 -23.77 -3.04 -13.79
N GLN A 527 -24.52 -2.27 -14.58
CA GLN A 527 -25.98 -2.43 -14.71
C GLN A 527 -26.32 -3.11 -16.04
N TYR A 528 -27.05 -4.22 -16.00
CA TYR A 528 -27.49 -4.90 -17.23
C TYR A 528 -28.96 -5.26 -17.23
N ASP A 529 -29.45 -5.78 -18.36
CA ASP A 529 -30.77 -6.41 -18.50
C ASP A 529 -30.66 -7.93 -18.59
N ARG A 530 -31.11 -8.68 -17.56
CA ARG A 530 -31.11 -10.16 -17.55
C ARG A 530 -31.77 -10.80 -18.75
N ASN A 531 -32.71 -10.10 -19.39
CA ASN A 531 -33.43 -10.64 -20.54
C ASN A 531 -32.67 -10.47 -21.87
N ASN A 532 -31.47 -9.85 -21.84
CA ASN A 532 -30.70 -9.53 -23.03
C ASN A 532 -29.21 -9.91 -22.89
N LEU A 533 -28.94 -11.21 -23.04
CA LEU A 533 -27.59 -11.79 -23.01
C LEU A 533 -26.59 -11.14 -23.97
N GLU A 534 -27.03 -10.69 -25.16
CA GLU A 534 -26.13 -10.05 -26.13
C GLU A 534 -25.52 -8.76 -25.54
N THR A 535 -26.36 -7.92 -24.94
CA THR A 535 -25.90 -6.67 -24.32
C THR A 535 -25.16 -6.88 -22.99
N ILE A 536 -25.34 -8.04 -22.34
CA ILE A 536 -24.55 -8.43 -21.17
C ILE A 536 -23.10 -8.71 -21.58
N TYR A 537 -22.89 -9.44 -22.69
CA TYR A 537 -21.54 -9.70 -23.19
C TYR A 537 -20.84 -8.42 -23.67
N ASP A 538 -21.57 -7.52 -24.34
CA ASP A 538 -21.03 -6.19 -24.69
C ASP A 538 -20.58 -5.42 -23.43
N LEU A 539 -21.36 -5.50 -22.34
CA LEU A 539 -21.01 -4.83 -21.07
C LEU A 539 -19.78 -5.45 -20.41
N GLU A 540 -19.60 -6.77 -20.49
CA GLU A 540 -18.38 -7.44 -20.04
C GLU A 540 -17.14 -6.95 -20.84
N ASP A 541 -17.27 -6.74 -22.15
CA ASP A 541 -16.21 -6.18 -22.99
C ASP A 541 -15.90 -4.72 -22.66
N ASP A 542 -16.93 -3.91 -22.37
CA ASP A 542 -16.78 -2.52 -21.91
C ASP A 542 -16.10 -2.47 -20.53
N TYR A 543 -16.46 -3.37 -19.62
CA TYR A 543 -15.79 -3.52 -18.33
C TYR A 543 -14.32 -3.89 -18.50
N CYS A 544 -13.99 -4.87 -19.33
CA CYS A 544 -12.59 -5.22 -19.58
C CYS A 544 -11.82 -4.10 -20.28
N SER A 545 -12.47 -3.35 -21.17
CA SER A 545 -11.86 -2.17 -21.80
C SER A 545 -11.56 -1.10 -20.75
N LEU A 546 -12.49 -0.84 -19.83
CA LEU A 546 -12.26 0.04 -18.68
C LEU A 546 -11.09 -0.48 -17.84
N MET A 547 -11.11 -1.74 -17.39
CA MET A 547 -10.04 -2.31 -16.56
C MET A 547 -8.69 -2.28 -17.26
N SER A 548 -8.62 -2.50 -18.58
CA SER A 548 -7.34 -2.47 -19.32
C SER A 548 -6.64 -1.10 -19.28
N THR A 549 -7.38 -0.03 -18.99
CA THR A 549 -6.87 1.34 -18.94
C THR A 549 -6.84 1.89 -17.52
N PHE A 550 -7.89 1.61 -16.74
CA PHE A 550 -8.10 2.13 -15.40
C PHE A 550 -7.37 1.32 -14.33
N ALA A 551 -7.30 -0.01 -14.48
CA ALA A 551 -6.69 -0.91 -13.51
C ALA A 551 -6.07 -2.14 -14.19
N PRO A 552 -4.92 -1.96 -14.89
CA PRO A 552 -4.31 -3.00 -15.71
C PRO A 552 -4.05 -4.31 -14.96
N ASP A 553 -3.70 -4.27 -13.67
CA ASP A 553 -3.50 -5.49 -12.88
C ASP A 553 -4.79 -6.26 -12.65
N THR A 554 -5.90 -5.56 -12.38
CA THR A 554 -7.23 -6.19 -12.31
C THR A 554 -7.59 -6.80 -13.66
N PHE A 555 -7.24 -6.13 -14.77
CA PHE A 555 -7.39 -6.70 -16.09
C PHE A 555 -6.55 -7.97 -16.28
N PHE A 556 -5.26 -7.94 -15.89
CA PHE A 556 -4.32 -9.04 -16.09
C PHE A 556 -4.63 -10.26 -15.22
N ASN A 557 -5.12 -10.04 -13.99
CA ASN A 557 -5.39 -11.09 -13.01
C ASN A 557 -6.82 -11.65 -13.12
N SER A 558 -7.78 -10.87 -13.62
CA SER A 558 -9.16 -11.34 -13.84
C SER A 558 -9.34 -12.08 -15.17
N ARG A 559 -10.56 -12.55 -15.42
CA ARG A 559 -10.97 -13.17 -16.69
C ARG A 559 -11.01 -12.20 -17.88
N CYS A 560 -10.79 -10.91 -17.65
CA CYS A 560 -10.57 -9.95 -18.73
C CYS A 560 -9.32 -10.28 -19.55
N ASN A 561 -8.27 -10.80 -18.90
CA ASN A 561 -7.15 -11.41 -19.59
C ASN A 561 -7.57 -12.74 -20.23
N PRO A 562 -7.46 -12.89 -21.56
CA PRO A 562 -7.79 -14.15 -22.25
C PRO A 562 -7.05 -15.38 -21.68
N SER A 563 -5.88 -15.19 -21.09
CA SER A 563 -5.07 -16.25 -20.48
C SER A 563 -5.67 -16.82 -19.19
N ASN A 564 -6.54 -16.05 -18.53
CA ASN A 564 -7.13 -16.38 -17.22
C ASN A 564 -8.61 -16.78 -17.31
N ARG A 565 -9.17 -16.93 -18.52
CA ARG A 565 -10.60 -17.25 -18.72
C ARG A 565 -11.01 -18.64 -18.20
N GLY A 566 -10.07 -19.57 -18.04
CA GLY A 566 -10.35 -20.93 -17.57
C GLY A 566 -11.38 -21.65 -18.44
N ASP A 567 -12.32 -22.36 -17.80
CA ASP A 567 -13.40 -23.13 -18.47
C ASP A 567 -14.65 -22.26 -18.78
N CYS A 568 -14.56 -20.93 -18.70
CA CYS A 568 -15.67 -20.06 -19.06
C CYS A 568 -16.08 -20.29 -20.52
N ALA A 569 -17.30 -20.79 -20.73
CA ALA A 569 -17.86 -21.08 -22.05
C ALA A 569 -18.58 -19.87 -22.67
N ASP A 570 -18.93 -18.87 -21.84
CA ASP A 570 -19.50 -17.58 -22.25
C ASP A 570 -18.37 -16.55 -22.50
N ASN A 571 -18.63 -15.24 -22.44
CA ASN A 571 -17.59 -14.23 -22.75
C ASN A 571 -16.46 -14.18 -21.70
N ILE A 572 -16.66 -13.53 -20.55
CA ILE A 572 -15.71 -13.60 -19.41
C ILE A 572 -16.31 -14.24 -18.16
N CYS A 573 -17.60 -14.62 -18.19
CA CYS A 573 -18.34 -15.21 -17.07
C CYS A 573 -18.24 -14.37 -15.79
N LEU A 574 -18.38 -13.05 -15.93
CA LEU A 574 -18.46 -12.11 -14.82
C LEU A 574 -19.92 -11.84 -14.47
N LEU A 575 -20.71 -11.55 -15.50
CA LEU A 575 -22.14 -11.29 -15.42
C LEU A 575 -22.97 -12.54 -15.75
N THR A 576 -22.31 -13.65 -16.11
CA THR A 576 -22.94 -14.91 -16.53
C THR A 576 -22.30 -16.14 -15.90
N SER A 577 -23.12 -17.15 -15.60
CA SER A 577 -22.69 -18.47 -15.15
C SER A 577 -23.55 -19.54 -15.84
N ASP A 578 -22.91 -20.47 -16.56
CA ASP A 578 -23.57 -21.51 -17.35
C ASP A 578 -24.64 -20.99 -18.33
N GLY A 579 -24.40 -19.82 -18.95
CA GLY A 579 -25.30 -19.19 -19.91
C GLY A 579 -26.48 -18.43 -19.30
N GLU A 580 -26.55 -18.31 -17.98
CA GLU A 580 -27.58 -17.54 -17.27
C GLU A 580 -26.96 -16.32 -16.57
N PRO A 581 -27.65 -15.16 -16.54
CA PRO A 581 -27.17 -13.99 -15.81
C PRO A 581 -27.05 -14.25 -14.30
N VAL A 582 -26.02 -13.68 -13.68
CA VAL A 582 -25.84 -13.72 -12.21
C VAL A 582 -26.84 -12.79 -11.50
N GLY A 583 -26.92 -12.87 -10.18
CA GLY A 583 -27.70 -11.92 -9.38
C GLY A 583 -26.86 -10.70 -8.99
N SER A 584 -27.53 -9.66 -8.48
CA SER A 584 -26.82 -8.50 -7.92
C SER A 584 -25.95 -8.91 -6.73
N SER A 585 -24.78 -8.29 -6.63
CA SER A 585 -23.82 -8.52 -5.53
C SER A 585 -22.65 -7.53 -5.58
N ILE A 586 -21.96 -7.37 -4.45
CA ILE A 586 -20.54 -6.99 -4.45
C ILE A 586 -19.70 -8.21 -4.85
N SER A 587 -19.21 -8.19 -6.08
CA SER A 587 -18.44 -9.29 -6.71
C SER A 587 -16.93 -9.04 -6.75
N GLY A 588 -16.47 -7.92 -6.18
CA GLY A 588 -15.07 -7.59 -6.05
C GLY A 588 -14.86 -6.63 -4.90
N THR A 589 -13.85 -6.91 -4.09
CA THR A 589 -13.37 -6.02 -3.03
C THR A 589 -11.93 -5.56 -3.36
N PRO A 590 -11.52 -4.39 -2.86
CA PRO A 590 -10.13 -3.95 -2.90
C PRO A 590 -9.20 -5.00 -2.27
N GLY A 591 -8.05 -5.26 -2.89
CA GLY A 591 -7.07 -6.26 -2.44
C GLY A 591 -6.89 -7.41 -3.43
N THR A 592 -7.97 -8.07 -3.85
CA THR A 592 -7.95 -9.02 -4.99
C THR A 592 -8.23 -8.32 -6.33
N SER A 593 -8.78 -7.12 -6.28
CA SER A 593 -9.04 -6.22 -7.40
C SER A 593 -8.72 -4.78 -7.00
N CYS A 594 -8.69 -3.86 -7.96
CA CYS A 594 -8.43 -2.44 -7.70
C CYS A 594 -9.51 -1.74 -6.88
N CYS A 595 -10.72 -2.31 -6.85
CA CYS A 595 -11.94 -1.54 -6.75
C CYS A 595 -13.09 -2.39 -6.20
N TYR A 596 -14.08 -1.74 -5.58
CA TYR A 596 -15.36 -2.42 -5.37
C TYR A 596 -16.06 -2.63 -6.71
N LEU A 597 -16.53 -3.86 -6.94
CA LEU A 597 -17.33 -4.20 -8.11
C LEU A 597 -18.76 -4.54 -7.70
N PHE A 598 -19.67 -3.60 -7.94
CA PHE A 598 -21.10 -3.80 -7.75
C PHE A 598 -21.74 -4.26 -9.06
N ILE A 599 -22.12 -5.54 -9.11
CA ILE A 599 -22.94 -6.09 -10.18
C ILE A 599 -24.42 -5.83 -9.84
N SER A 600 -25.13 -5.14 -10.73
CA SER A 600 -26.54 -4.78 -10.56
C SER A 600 -27.37 -5.37 -11.70
N ASP A 601 -28.11 -6.43 -11.40
CA ASP A 601 -29.03 -7.09 -12.35
C ASP A 601 -30.23 -6.19 -12.70
N SER A 602 -30.87 -6.42 -13.85
CA SER A 602 -32.19 -5.85 -14.10
C SER A 602 -33.27 -6.59 -13.33
N PHE A 603 -34.08 -5.79 -12.68
CA PHE A 603 -35.38 -6.18 -12.20
C PHE A 603 -36.34 -6.00 -13.37
N ASP A 604 -37.34 -6.89 -13.50
CA ASP A 604 -38.41 -6.70 -14.49
C ASP A 604 -38.89 -5.25 -14.42
N ALA A 605 -39.12 -4.57 -15.56
CA ALA A 605 -39.37 -3.12 -15.65
C ALA A 605 -40.53 -2.56 -14.77
N ASN A 606 -41.25 -3.42 -14.04
CA ASN A 606 -42.27 -3.08 -13.06
C ASN A 606 -41.80 -3.14 -11.59
N ASP A 607 -40.57 -3.58 -11.30
CA ASP A 607 -40.05 -3.81 -9.93
C ASP A 607 -38.81 -2.95 -9.63
N ARG A 608 -38.95 -1.64 -9.84
CA ARG A 608 -37.91 -0.67 -9.49
C ARG A 608 -37.68 -0.59 -7.99
N THR A 609 -38.67 -0.93 -7.16
CA THR A 609 -38.52 -1.00 -5.71
C THR A 609 -37.40 -1.96 -5.33
N SER A 610 -37.33 -3.14 -5.95
CA SER A 610 -36.23 -4.09 -5.72
C SER A 610 -34.86 -3.53 -6.13
N LEU A 611 -34.76 -2.81 -7.26
CA LEU A 611 -33.52 -2.14 -7.68
C LEU A 611 -33.00 -1.16 -6.61
N ALA A 612 -33.88 -0.34 -6.04
CA ALA A 612 -33.49 0.61 -5.01
C ALA A 612 -33.02 -0.07 -3.72
N SER A 613 -33.78 -1.03 -3.21
CA SER A 613 -33.38 -1.74 -1.99
C SER A 613 -32.10 -2.53 -2.18
N VAL A 614 -31.90 -3.17 -3.32
CA VAL A 614 -30.65 -3.89 -3.61
C VAL A 614 -29.49 -2.92 -3.75
N THR A 615 -29.67 -1.78 -4.42
CA THR A 615 -28.62 -0.74 -4.47
C THR A 615 -28.21 -0.29 -3.07
N LEU A 616 -29.17 0.02 -2.20
CA LEU A 616 -28.88 0.40 -0.81
C LEU A 616 -28.21 -0.73 -0.01
N HIS A 617 -28.58 -1.99 -0.26
CA HIS A 617 -28.02 -3.17 0.37
C HIS A 617 -26.55 -3.37 -0.01
N GLU A 618 -26.24 -3.41 -1.31
CA GLU A 618 -24.86 -3.61 -1.78
C GLU A 618 -23.95 -2.42 -1.41
N MET A 619 -24.48 -1.19 -1.47
CA MET A 619 -23.73 -0.01 -1.02
C MET A 619 -23.52 0.00 0.49
N PHE A 620 -24.40 -0.63 1.27
CA PHE A 620 -24.18 -0.85 2.70
C PHE A 620 -23.07 -1.89 2.94
N HIS A 621 -22.92 -2.91 2.10
CA HIS A 621 -21.76 -3.80 2.16
C HIS A 621 -20.45 -3.06 1.90
N ILE A 622 -20.41 -2.14 0.93
CA ILE A 622 -19.23 -1.27 0.73
C ILE A 622 -18.95 -0.46 1.99
N PHE A 623 -19.99 0.09 2.65
CA PHE A 623 -19.82 0.75 3.94
C PHE A 623 -19.24 -0.19 5.00
N GLN A 624 -19.79 -1.40 5.18
CA GLN A 624 -19.26 -2.37 6.14
C GLN A 624 -17.80 -2.73 5.85
N ILE A 625 -17.51 -3.15 4.61
CA ILE A 625 -16.18 -3.62 4.19
C ILE A 625 -15.15 -2.50 4.28
N SER A 626 -15.47 -1.28 3.84
CA SER A 626 -14.52 -0.13 3.94
C SER A 626 -14.09 0.18 5.38
N ASN A 627 -14.87 -0.22 6.38
CA ASN A 627 -14.49 -0.08 7.79
C ASN A 627 -13.55 -1.17 8.30
N TYR A 628 -13.28 -2.24 7.56
CA TYR A 628 -12.32 -3.28 7.96
C TYR A 628 -11.44 -3.81 6.81
N VAL A 629 -11.52 -3.21 5.62
CA VAL A 629 -10.81 -3.66 4.42
C VAL A 629 -9.29 -3.71 4.61
N ASP A 630 -8.75 -2.86 5.49
CA ASP A 630 -7.32 -2.86 5.87
C ASP A 630 -6.88 -4.16 6.56
N TYR A 631 -7.83 -4.94 7.09
CA TYR A 631 -7.58 -6.24 7.69
C TYR A 631 -7.79 -7.40 6.71
N GLU A 632 -8.09 -7.11 5.43
CA GLU A 632 -8.17 -8.16 4.41
C GLU A 632 -6.78 -8.67 4.02
N THR A 633 -6.54 -9.98 4.19
CA THR A 633 -5.28 -10.67 3.87
C THR A 633 -5.48 -11.73 2.79
N GLN A 634 -4.42 -12.11 2.06
CA GLN A 634 -4.45 -13.19 1.06
C GLN A 634 -4.53 -14.63 1.68
N SER A 635 -4.89 -14.74 2.96
CA SER A 635 -5.00 -15.99 3.73
C SER A 635 -6.36 -16.68 3.54
N ILE A 636 -6.42 -18.01 3.74
CA ILE A 636 -7.67 -18.82 3.74
C ILE A 636 -8.63 -18.41 4.87
N ILE A 637 -8.10 -17.84 5.96
CA ILE A 637 -8.89 -17.28 7.06
C ILE A 637 -8.43 -15.84 7.25
N ASN A 638 -9.32 -14.91 6.96
CA ASN A 638 -9.01 -13.50 6.96
C ASN A 638 -9.35 -12.90 8.35
N ASP A 639 -8.49 -12.04 8.92
CA ASP A 639 -8.84 -11.35 10.18
C ASP A 639 -10.12 -10.52 10.00
N ALA A 640 -10.37 -10.01 8.79
CA ALA A 640 -11.63 -9.41 8.38
C ALA A 640 -12.87 -10.29 8.65
N ASP A 641 -12.77 -11.62 8.54
CA ASP A 641 -13.89 -12.52 8.79
C ASP A 641 -14.26 -12.58 10.28
N TYR A 642 -13.26 -12.51 11.17
CA TYR A 642 -13.47 -12.44 12.63
C TYR A 642 -13.92 -11.06 13.09
N ILE A 643 -13.46 -10.00 12.44
CA ILE A 643 -13.83 -8.61 12.74
C ILE A 643 -15.28 -8.35 12.34
N SER A 644 -15.66 -8.75 11.12
CA SER A 644 -16.99 -8.54 10.56
C SER A 644 -18.08 -9.43 11.17
N GLY A 645 -17.69 -10.51 11.84
CA GLY A 645 -18.61 -11.51 12.40
C GLY A 645 -19.04 -12.60 11.43
N MET A 646 -18.48 -12.63 10.22
CA MET A 646 -18.63 -13.76 9.29
C MET A 646 -18.12 -15.06 9.92
N ILE A 647 -17.06 -15.00 10.73
CA ILE A 647 -16.69 -16.06 11.67
C ILE A 647 -17.12 -15.65 13.08
N SER A 648 -18.34 -16.05 13.43
CA SER A 648 -18.93 -15.95 14.78
C SER A 648 -19.42 -17.32 15.26
N GLY A 649 -20.08 -17.40 16.42
CA GLY A 649 -20.71 -18.66 16.84
C GLY A 649 -19.71 -19.80 17.09
N ASP A 650 -20.11 -21.01 16.72
CA ASP A 650 -19.31 -22.22 16.83
C ASP A 650 -18.72 -22.57 15.46
N GLY A 651 -17.45 -22.95 15.41
CA GLY A 651 -16.77 -23.31 14.15
C GLY A 651 -16.25 -22.12 13.33
N THR A 652 -15.68 -22.41 12.16
CA THR A 652 -15.01 -21.43 11.27
C THR A 652 -15.72 -21.23 9.94
N GLU A 653 -16.87 -21.88 9.74
CA GLU A 653 -17.72 -21.70 8.57
C GLU A 653 -18.26 -20.26 8.52
N HIS A 654 -18.53 -19.71 7.33
CA HIS A 654 -19.05 -18.34 7.22
C HIS A 654 -20.55 -18.30 7.58
N LYS A 655 -20.92 -17.31 8.40
CA LYS A 655 -22.29 -17.10 8.87
C LYS A 655 -22.83 -15.75 8.37
N PRO A 656 -23.94 -15.74 7.59
CA PRO A 656 -24.48 -14.50 6.99
C PRO A 656 -25.18 -13.56 7.98
N TRP A 657 -25.66 -14.09 9.12
CA TRP A 657 -26.73 -13.47 9.92
C TRP A 657 -26.52 -12.00 10.30
N TRP A 658 -25.30 -11.60 10.67
CA TRP A 658 -25.04 -10.23 11.11
C TRP A 658 -24.79 -9.26 9.94
N MET A 659 -23.85 -9.61 9.06
CA MET A 659 -23.48 -8.78 7.91
C MET A 659 -24.64 -8.60 6.95
N GLU A 660 -25.25 -9.70 6.51
CA GLU A 660 -26.40 -9.70 5.60
C GLU A 660 -27.65 -9.17 6.30
N GLY A 661 -27.85 -9.54 7.56
CA GLY A 661 -29.00 -9.07 8.34
C GLY A 661 -29.04 -7.55 8.48
N THR A 662 -27.92 -6.94 8.84
CA THR A 662 -27.83 -5.47 8.94
C THR A 662 -28.00 -4.80 7.57
N ALA A 663 -27.42 -5.34 6.49
CA ALA A 663 -27.60 -4.83 5.14
C ALA A 663 -29.06 -4.92 4.65
N VAL A 664 -29.75 -6.04 4.90
CA VAL A 664 -31.19 -6.21 4.59
C VAL A 664 -32.05 -5.22 5.37
N TYR A 665 -31.85 -5.13 6.69
CA TYR A 665 -32.64 -4.21 7.52
C TYR A 665 -32.46 -2.75 7.10
N PHE A 666 -31.21 -2.30 6.99
CA PHE A 666 -30.92 -0.90 6.66
C PHE A 666 -31.34 -0.54 5.23
N SER A 667 -31.20 -1.45 4.26
CA SER A 667 -31.64 -1.17 2.89
C SER A 667 -33.15 -0.87 2.81
N HIS A 668 -33.99 -1.68 3.47
CA HIS A 668 -35.43 -1.45 3.51
C HIS A 668 -35.80 -0.22 4.35
N LEU A 669 -35.08 0.04 5.45
CA LEU A 669 -35.31 1.21 6.29
C LEU A 669 -35.01 2.52 5.55
N TYR A 670 -33.83 2.62 4.92
CA TYR A 670 -33.44 3.82 4.20
C TYR A 670 -34.24 4.02 2.92
N TYR A 671 -34.68 2.94 2.24
CA TYR A 671 -35.65 3.04 1.16
C TYR A 671 -36.98 3.65 1.63
N SER A 672 -37.52 3.16 2.75
CA SER A 672 -38.76 3.67 3.33
C SER A 672 -38.62 5.14 3.76
N ARG A 673 -37.46 5.58 4.24
CA ARG A 673 -37.18 6.99 4.54
C ARG A 673 -37.12 7.86 3.30
N ALA A 674 -36.39 7.41 2.28
CA ALA A 674 -36.23 8.12 1.02
C ALA A 674 -37.57 8.35 0.30
N THR A 675 -38.48 7.37 0.38
CA THR A 675 -39.79 7.40 -0.28
C THR A 675 -40.92 7.92 0.61
N GLY A 676 -40.73 7.91 1.94
CA GLY A 676 -41.79 8.13 2.92
C GLY A 676 -42.77 6.96 3.06
N ASP A 677 -42.47 5.79 2.47
CA ASP A 677 -43.31 4.59 2.49
C ASP A 677 -42.80 3.56 3.51
N PHE A 678 -43.21 3.70 4.77
CA PHE A 678 -42.94 2.72 5.83
C PHE A 678 -43.83 1.47 5.75
N GLU A 679 -44.84 1.44 4.87
CA GLU A 679 -45.59 0.21 4.60
C GLU A 679 -44.68 -0.80 3.89
N HIS A 680 -43.75 -0.32 3.05
CA HIS A 680 -42.71 -1.15 2.44
C HIS A 680 -41.87 -1.90 3.49
N LEU A 681 -41.23 -1.19 4.43
CA LEU A 681 -40.43 -1.82 5.49
C LEU A 681 -41.25 -2.86 6.27
N ASN A 682 -42.47 -2.51 6.68
CA ASN A 682 -43.34 -3.45 7.39
C ASN A 682 -43.65 -4.69 6.55
N ASN A 683 -44.00 -4.53 5.27
CA ASN A 683 -44.34 -5.64 4.40
C ASN A 683 -43.14 -6.55 4.12
N GLN A 684 -41.95 -5.99 3.85
CA GLN A 684 -40.74 -6.77 3.59
C GLN A 684 -40.28 -7.54 4.82
N MET A 685 -40.20 -6.86 5.97
CA MET A 685 -39.82 -7.50 7.23
C MET A 685 -40.84 -8.58 7.63
N GLU A 686 -42.13 -8.29 7.54
CA GLU A 686 -43.17 -9.27 7.88
C GLU A 686 -43.11 -10.51 6.98
N GLN A 687 -42.92 -10.32 5.67
CA GLN A 687 -42.75 -11.43 4.73
C GLN A 687 -41.49 -12.24 5.04
N GLY A 688 -40.38 -11.56 5.35
CA GLY A 688 -39.11 -12.17 5.70
C GLY A 688 -39.20 -13.17 6.86
N LEU A 689 -40.08 -12.93 7.83
CA LEU A 689 -40.19 -13.80 9.01
C LEU A 689 -41.37 -14.78 8.96
N TYR A 690 -42.52 -14.35 8.44
CA TYR A 690 -43.79 -15.09 8.54
C TYR A 690 -44.26 -15.70 7.22
N THR A 691 -43.39 -15.82 6.22
CA THR A 691 -43.72 -16.52 4.97
C THR A 691 -42.61 -17.50 4.56
N PRO A 692 -42.91 -18.52 3.74
CA PRO A 692 -41.89 -19.44 3.24
C PRO A 692 -40.99 -18.77 2.20
N TYR A 693 -39.67 -18.86 2.39
CA TYR A 693 -38.67 -18.31 1.46
C TYR A 693 -37.37 -19.15 1.46
N GLY A 694 -36.75 -19.39 0.30
CA GLY A 694 -35.53 -20.21 0.20
C GLY A 694 -35.80 -21.73 0.09
N PRO A 695 -34.92 -22.60 0.63
CA PRO A 695 -34.91 -24.04 0.31
C PRO A 695 -36.08 -24.87 0.86
N SER A 696 -36.91 -24.30 1.74
CA SER A 696 -38.03 -24.98 2.40
C SER A 696 -39.36 -24.27 2.17
N GLY A 697 -40.46 -25.02 2.19
CA GLY A 697 -41.84 -24.50 2.14
C GLY A 697 -42.43 -24.14 3.51
N GLU A 698 -41.62 -24.17 4.57
CA GLU A 698 -41.96 -23.73 5.92
C GLU A 698 -41.65 -22.24 6.12
N ASP A 699 -42.42 -21.58 6.99
CA ASP A 699 -42.20 -20.18 7.36
C ASP A 699 -40.81 -20.01 8.00
N ILE A 700 -40.13 -18.89 7.72
CA ILE A 700 -38.76 -18.64 8.17
C ILE A 700 -38.64 -18.70 9.70
N ILE A 701 -39.59 -18.12 10.43
CA ILE A 701 -39.61 -18.16 11.90
C ILE A 701 -39.63 -19.59 12.45
N ASP A 702 -40.40 -20.49 11.85
CA ASP A 702 -40.49 -21.87 12.31
C ASP A 702 -39.19 -22.62 12.02
N ARG A 703 -38.53 -22.35 10.89
CA ARG A 703 -37.24 -22.95 10.55
C ARG A 703 -36.15 -22.51 11.52
N TYR A 704 -36.13 -21.23 11.89
CA TYR A 704 -35.21 -20.72 12.89
C TYR A 704 -35.47 -21.32 14.28
N LEU A 705 -36.71 -21.25 14.78
CA LEU A 705 -37.05 -21.71 16.13
C LEU A 705 -36.94 -23.23 16.33
N ASN A 706 -36.84 -24.00 15.24
CA ASN A 706 -36.57 -25.45 15.24
C ASN A 706 -35.16 -25.81 14.72
N GLY A 707 -34.35 -24.80 14.37
CA GLY A 707 -33.01 -24.91 13.79
C GLY A 707 -31.90 -24.68 14.83
N PRO A 708 -30.65 -24.46 14.36
CA PRO A 708 -29.56 -24.03 15.23
C PRO A 708 -29.74 -22.56 15.66
N ASP A 709 -29.01 -22.15 16.70
CA ASP A 709 -28.93 -20.75 17.13
C ASP A 709 -28.52 -19.84 15.97
N LEU A 710 -28.94 -18.57 15.97
CA LEU A 710 -28.79 -17.68 14.80
C LEU A 710 -27.34 -17.55 14.35
N TYR A 711 -26.42 -17.44 15.32
CA TYR A 711 -24.98 -17.34 15.09
C TYR A 711 -24.32 -18.64 14.61
N ASN A 712 -25.07 -19.75 14.52
CA ASN A 712 -24.64 -21.05 14.00
C ASN A 712 -25.32 -21.39 12.66
N VAL A 713 -26.11 -20.46 12.08
CA VAL A 713 -26.67 -20.61 10.74
C VAL A 713 -25.61 -20.24 9.70
N THR A 714 -25.27 -21.20 8.83
CA THR A 714 -24.33 -21.01 7.71
C THR A 714 -25.05 -20.85 6.38
N TRP A 715 -24.36 -20.30 5.38
CA TRP A 715 -24.83 -20.21 4.00
C TRP A 715 -25.30 -21.55 3.43
N GLU A 716 -24.55 -22.62 3.69
CA GLU A 716 -24.88 -23.98 3.24
C GLU A 716 -26.08 -24.58 3.98
N SER A 717 -26.27 -24.21 5.26
CA SER A 717 -27.36 -24.75 6.06
C SER A 717 -28.71 -24.11 5.71
N ASP A 718 -28.80 -22.78 5.77
CA ASP A 718 -30.03 -22.02 5.59
C ASP A 718 -29.75 -20.51 5.45
N TRP A 719 -29.20 -20.11 4.31
CA TRP A 719 -28.94 -18.69 4.01
C TRP A 719 -30.19 -17.80 4.17
N ALA A 720 -31.38 -18.31 3.86
CA ALA A 720 -32.62 -17.54 3.94
C ALA A 720 -32.98 -17.20 5.40
N VAL A 721 -32.77 -18.12 6.34
CA VAL A 721 -32.88 -17.82 7.78
C VAL A 721 -31.84 -16.79 8.18
N GLY A 722 -30.59 -16.96 7.75
CA GLY A 722 -29.51 -16.01 8.02
C GLY A 722 -29.85 -14.57 7.64
N TYR A 723 -30.31 -14.35 6.41
CA TYR A 723 -30.70 -13.02 5.93
C TYR A 723 -31.91 -12.47 6.69
N GLN A 724 -32.99 -13.24 6.73
CA GLN A 724 -34.28 -12.72 7.14
C GLN A 724 -34.39 -12.61 8.66
N VAL A 725 -33.95 -13.63 9.39
CA VAL A 725 -33.91 -13.58 10.86
C VAL A 725 -32.78 -12.67 11.34
N GLY A 726 -31.65 -12.63 10.61
CA GLY A 726 -30.60 -11.64 10.84
C GLY A 726 -31.11 -10.20 10.72
N ALA A 727 -31.95 -9.89 9.73
CA ALA A 727 -32.56 -8.57 9.59
C ALA A 727 -33.48 -8.23 10.75
N TRP A 728 -34.28 -9.19 11.22
CA TRP A 728 -35.10 -9.00 12.42
C TRP A 728 -34.29 -8.83 13.69
N PHE A 729 -33.17 -9.53 13.80
CA PHE A 729 -32.22 -9.35 14.89
C PHE A 729 -31.60 -7.94 14.83
N ALA A 730 -31.15 -7.48 13.66
CA ALA A 730 -30.65 -6.12 13.47
C ALA A 730 -31.71 -5.06 13.83
N ALA A 731 -32.96 -5.28 13.45
CA ALA A 731 -34.09 -4.42 13.84
C ALA A 731 -34.32 -4.41 15.36
N TYR A 732 -34.21 -5.57 16.01
CA TYR A 732 -34.30 -5.70 17.46
C TYR A 732 -33.19 -4.94 18.17
N VAL A 733 -31.93 -5.11 17.75
CA VAL A 733 -30.79 -4.35 18.29
C VAL A 733 -31.00 -2.84 18.08
N ALA A 734 -31.38 -2.42 16.86
CA ALA A 734 -31.64 -1.01 16.56
C ALA A 734 -32.81 -0.43 17.37
N HIS A 735 -33.83 -1.23 17.71
CA HIS A 735 -34.93 -0.81 18.57
C HIS A 735 -34.48 -0.54 20.01
N HIS A 736 -33.56 -1.36 20.54
CA HIS A 736 -33.09 -1.28 21.92
C HIS A 736 -31.95 -0.28 22.11
N GLU A 737 -30.96 -0.30 21.21
CA GLU A 737 -29.71 0.47 21.32
C GLU A 737 -29.69 1.71 20.41
N GLY A 738 -30.60 1.77 19.44
CA GLY A 738 -30.64 2.81 18.42
C GLY A 738 -29.86 2.43 17.16
N GLU A 739 -30.34 2.90 16.01
CA GLU A 739 -29.71 2.64 14.72
C GLU A 739 -28.26 3.13 14.65
N GLN A 740 -27.98 4.28 15.29
CA GLN A 740 -26.63 4.83 15.34
C GLN A 740 -25.65 3.89 16.04
N ALA A 741 -26.09 3.13 17.05
CA ALA A 741 -25.21 2.15 17.71
C ALA A 741 -24.80 1.03 16.74
N VAL A 742 -25.68 0.64 15.81
CA VAL A 742 -25.33 -0.37 14.79
C VAL A 742 -24.38 0.21 13.74
N ILE A 743 -24.52 1.48 13.39
CA ILE A 743 -23.53 2.19 12.56
C ILE A 743 -22.19 2.30 13.30
N ASP A 744 -22.20 2.64 14.58
CA ASP A 744 -21.02 2.77 15.43
C ASP A 744 -20.29 1.43 15.57
N PHE A 745 -21.03 0.31 15.66
CA PHE A 745 -20.44 -1.04 15.61
C PHE A 745 -19.56 -1.22 14.38
N TRP A 746 -20.07 -0.85 13.19
CA TRP A 746 -19.31 -0.97 11.94
C TRP A 746 -18.17 0.03 11.87
N ILE A 747 -18.34 1.27 12.34
CA ILE A 747 -17.21 2.21 12.43
C ILE A 747 -16.10 1.68 13.36
N ASN A 748 -16.46 1.04 14.48
CA ASN A 748 -15.49 0.51 15.43
C ASN A 748 -14.65 -0.64 14.85
N THR A 749 -15.10 -1.32 13.80
CA THR A 749 -14.29 -2.37 13.16
C THR A 749 -12.99 -1.84 12.57
N GLN A 750 -12.89 -0.52 12.31
CA GLN A 750 -11.66 0.15 11.87
C GLN A 750 -10.50 0.01 12.85
N THR A 751 -10.78 -0.40 14.09
CA THR A 751 -9.75 -0.63 15.12
C THR A 751 -9.18 -2.04 15.10
N GLY A 752 -9.74 -2.95 14.31
CA GLY A 752 -9.36 -4.36 14.28
C GLY A 752 -9.95 -5.18 15.44
N ILE A 753 -10.82 -4.56 16.24
CA ILE A 753 -11.55 -5.24 17.31
C ILE A 753 -12.40 -6.38 16.74
N ARG A 754 -12.30 -7.56 17.35
CA ARG A 754 -13.02 -8.75 16.89
C ARG A 754 -14.50 -8.69 17.27
N PHE A 755 -15.34 -9.34 16.45
CA PHE A 755 -16.80 -9.26 16.54
C PHE A 755 -17.38 -9.41 17.96
N PRO A 756 -17.03 -10.43 18.78
CA PRO A 756 -17.64 -10.59 20.10
C PRO A 756 -17.36 -9.42 21.04
N GLU A 757 -16.12 -8.94 21.03
CA GLU A 757 -15.69 -7.83 21.89
C GLU A 757 -16.31 -6.50 21.42
N ASN A 758 -16.32 -6.25 20.11
CA ASN A 758 -16.96 -5.06 19.53
C ASN A 758 -18.45 -5.02 19.86
N PHE A 759 -19.13 -6.16 19.75
CA PHE A 759 -20.55 -6.28 20.04
C PHE A 759 -20.82 -5.95 21.52
N GLU A 760 -20.05 -6.55 22.44
CA GLU A 760 -20.20 -6.29 23.88
C GLU A 760 -19.88 -4.84 24.24
N GLN A 761 -18.83 -4.25 23.66
CA GLN A 761 -18.47 -2.85 23.92
C GLN A 761 -19.52 -1.86 23.37
N THR A 762 -20.09 -2.15 22.20
CA THR A 762 -21.05 -1.26 21.53
C THR A 762 -22.44 -1.37 22.13
N PHE A 763 -22.91 -2.58 22.42
CA PHE A 763 -24.29 -2.84 22.85
C PHE A 763 -24.42 -3.20 24.34
N GLY A 764 -23.29 -3.36 25.05
CA GLY A 764 -23.27 -3.53 26.50
C GLY A 764 -23.52 -4.96 27.01
N ALA A 765 -23.70 -5.94 26.13
CA ALA A 765 -23.70 -7.36 26.48
C ALA A 765 -23.24 -8.25 25.32
N ASP A 766 -22.84 -9.48 25.64
CA ASP A 766 -22.43 -10.48 24.66
C ASP A 766 -23.52 -10.78 23.60
N TYR A 767 -23.09 -10.96 22.36
CA TYR A 767 -24.00 -11.16 21.22
C TYR A 767 -24.87 -12.42 21.35
N ARG A 768 -24.40 -13.48 22.03
CA ARG A 768 -25.19 -14.69 22.24
C ARG A 768 -26.33 -14.43 23.21
N ALA A 769 -26.09 -13.62 24.25
CA ALA A 769 -27.15 -13.21 25.17
C ALA A 769 -28.24 -12.40 24.44
N TYR A 770 -27.84 -11.47 23.56
CA TYR A 770 -28.80 -10.74 22.72
C TYR A 770 -29.60 -11.68 21.79
N VAL A 771 -28.95 -12.68 21.19
CA VAL A 771 -29.64 -13.67 20.35
C VAL A 771 -30.64 -14.50 21.17
N ASP A 772 -30.29 -14.92 22.39
CA ASP A 772 -31.20 -15.63 23.29
C ASP A 772 -32.42 -14.76 23.67
N GLU A 773 -32.19 -13.48 23.96
CA GLU A 773 -33.26 -12.51 24.28
C GLU A 773 -34.18 -12.26 23.08
N PHE A 774 -33.61 -12.10 21.89
CA PHE A 774 -34.34 -11.95 20.64
C PHE A 774 -35.17 -13.19 20.32
N GLU A 775 -34.60 -14.40 20.48
CA GLU A 775 -35.33 -15.64 20.25
C GLU A 775 -36.52 -15.78 21.20
N GLU A 776 -36.32 -15.53 22.50
CA GLU A 776 -37.42 -15.57 23.47
C GLU A 776 -38.49 -14.51 23.14
N PHE A 777 -38.08 -13.32 22.69
CA PHE A 777 -38.99 -12.28 22.24
C PHE A 777 -39.89 -12.78 21.09
N ILE A 778 -39.31 -13.24 19.98
CA ILE A 778 -40.12 -13.68 18.82
C ILE A 778 -40.92 -14.96 19.11
N ARG A 779 -40.48 -15.78 20.08
CA ARG A 779 -41.17 -17.01 20.50
C ARG A 779 -42.38 -16.73 21.37
N THR A 780 -42.33 -15.67 22.20
CA THR A 780 -43.37 -15.40 23.22
C THR A 780 -44.30 -14.25 22.88
N SER A 781 -43.85 -13.29 22.07
CA SER A 781 -44.67 -12.17 21.63
C SER A 781 -45.65 -12.56 20.54
N ASP A 782 -46.77 -11.83 20.47
CA ASP A 782 -47.65 -11.95 19.32
C ASP A 782 -47.09 -11.18 18.12
N ARG A 783 -47.60 -11.50 16.92
CA ARG A 783 -47.13 -10.88 15.68
C ARG A 783 -47.20 -9.35 15.71
N SER A 784 -48.18 -8.76 16.38
CA SER A 784 -48.31 -7.30 16.46
C SER A 784 -47.25 -6.66 17.36
N GLU A 785 -46.84 -7.35 18.42
CA GLU A 785 -45.73 -6.93 19.27
C GLU A 785 -44.39 -7.03 18.53
N VAL A 786 -44.14 -8.13 17.80
CA VAL A 786 -42.92 -8.29 16.98
C VAL A 786 -42.84 -7.20 15.90
N MET A 787 -43.92 -6.97 15.16
CA MET A 787 -43.98 -5.88 14.17
C MET A 787 -43.84 -4.49 14.80
N GLY A 788 -44.16 -4.33 16.09
CA GLY A 788 -44.14 -3.06 16.80
C GLY A 788 -42.75 -2.49 17.09
N ILE A 789 -41.68 -3.27 16.86
CA ILE A 789 -40.30 -2.78 17.04
C ILE A 789 -39.81 -1.95 15.84
N LEU A 790 -40.43 -2.13 14.67
CA LEU A 790 -40.06 -1.42 13.45
C LEU A 790 -40.45 0.07 13.54
N PRO A 791 -39.62 0.98 12.99
CA PRO A 791 -39.91 2.40 12.99
C PRO A 791 -41.12 2.73 12.12
N ALA A 792 -41.84 3.80 12.50
CA ALA A 792 -43.01 4.30 11.77
C ALA A 792 -42.75 5.63 11.03
N SER A 793 -41.55 6.21 11.17
CA SER A 793 -41.13 7.48 10.55
C SER A 793 -39.62 7.63 10.51
#